data_AF-U2R2C6-F1
#
_entry.id   AF-U2R2C6-F1
#
_cell.length_a   1.000
_cell.length_b   1.000
_cell.length_c   1.000
_cell.angle_alpha   90.00
_cell.angle_beta   90.00
_cell.angle_gamma   90.00
#
_symmetry.space_group_name_H-M   'P 1'
#
loop_
_entity.id
_entity.type
_entity.pdbx_description
1 polymer ?
#
loop_
_entity_poly.entity_id
_entity_poly.type
_entity_poly.pdbx_seq_one_letter_code
_entity_poly.pdbx_strand_id
1 'polypeptide(L)'
;MKKTVIKETERLLILLGATGLLSGIGIVMNGTSITAQAATTTTQMQGILHSGDFGTSHWYISDDLTLHIGAGTFANLSNSQSAPPWTAYGDQVAKIVIEGPVTLAPNSRELFGYLGATSIEGLDQIDASHVTNFEFAFFGIQVPNLDLTSWDVHNVTDAGFMFMRAQSDVINLSGWQMPKLKLAQWMFMLAPRVHELDLAGINFRNADATRALMNMNLTVIHLGPDSLLTGTNLQPFHNDAYQDMWQDIGDGTTEAPTGKNRYTYSQLMAEFKGAAPYTYVRAKNPGQPVTVQYLDQLNQALVKADTLTGYYGDTFTAQAKTFAGYHVTSVDGEPTGTFGSSPYTVTYHYAVDEKNQQSLLGEDATITVGDPTPTSETFKAKATDKDGQALPVMVDLSQATLNQPGRYPVTLTTRDGQSKAVTLTVKAADESSSSSSSSSIATSHSSSTPISSSNSDDSLSSGDLISGGDTDLAVFKGQAVYATKAVRLYQRPTFKASQVRARYAKQSRTKRPMFVVIGSAHSKHHALRFKVRDVNHHSKTAGKVGYITAKKAYVTNVYYQRTYTRVTVINPQGVNGYPTRKLTGKTRHYRRGQTLRVKRLVRYHLTTRYVLTNGRYVTTNKKLVKVQQNSVQQSTQHSAAVTTRTIK
;
A
#
# COMPACT_ATOMS: atom_id res chain seq x y z
N MET A 1 23.96 -19.11 36.56
CA MET A 1 24.97 -18.96 35.48
C MET A 1 24.32 -18.09 34.38
N LYS A 2 24.95 -17.12 33.67
CA LYS A 2 26.19 -17.11 32.83
C LYS A 2 26.12 -18.21 31.74
N LYS A 3 26.41 -18.05 30.42
CA LYS A 3 26.82 -16.96 29.48
C LYS A 3 26.48 -17.49 28.03
N THR A 4 26.43 -16.77 26.90
CA THR A 4 26.27 -15.35 26.51
C THR A 4 26.08 -15.25 24.97
N VAL A 5 25.21 -14.34 24.50
CA VAL A 5 25.11 -13.68 23.16
C VAL A 5 25.94 -14.21 21.96
N ILE A 6 25.22 -14.55 20.87
CA ILE A 6 25.62 -14.34 19.45
C ILE A 6 24.29 -13.98 18.72
N LYS A 7 24.03 -12.86 18.01
CA LYS A 7 24.75 -11.83 17.23
C LYS A 7 24.54 -12.01 15.71
N GLU A 8 24.01 -10.98 15.05
CA GLU A 8 23.77 -10.92 13.59
C GLU A 8 25.07 -10.96 12.77
N THR A 9 24.99 -11.38 11.50
CA THR A 9 25.81 -10.80 10.41
C THR A 9 25.19 -11.04 9.02
N GLU A 10 25.49 -10.16 8.06
CA GLU A 10 24.88 -10.09 6.71
C GLU A 10 25.73 -10.71 5.57
N ARG A 11 25.05 -11.22 4.51
CA ARG A 11 25.51 -11.30 3.09
C ARG A 11 26.74 -12.22 2.82
N LEU A 12 27.06 -12.67 1.60
CA LEU A 12 26.99 -12.02 0.27
C LEU A 12 27.17 -13.04 -0.89
N LEU A 13 26.50 -12.82 -2.05
CA LEU A 13 26.81 -13.42 -3.39
C LEU A 13 26.67 -14.98 -3.49
N ILE A 14 26.66 -15.64 -4.66
CA ILE A 14 26.97 -15.27 -6.05
C ILE A 14 25.76 -15.47 -7.00
N LEU A 15 25.69 -14.64 -8.05
CA LEU A 15 24.77 -14.76 -9.18
C LEU A 15 25.30 -15.73 -10.24
N LEU A 16 24.60 -16.84 -10.49
CA LEU A 16 24.73 -17.63 -11.73
C LEU A 16 23.35 -17.91 -12.30
N GLY A 17 23.16 -17.65 -13.60
CA GLY A 17 21.87 -17.84 -14.27
C GLY A 17 22.05 -18.41 -15.67
N ALA A 18 21.57 -19.64 -15.86
CA ALA A 18 21.30 -20.23 -17.17
C ALA A 18 20.24 -21.34 -17.05
N THR A 19 19.13 -21.17 -17.79
CA THR A 19 18.31 -22.20 -18.45
C THR A 19 18.33 -23.64 -17.91
N GLY A 20 17.21 -24.09 -17.31
CA GLY A 20 16.88 -25.50 -17.12
C GLY A 20 15.76 -25.71 -16.10
N LEU A 21 14.87 -26.69 -16.31
CA LEU A 21 14.03 -27.21 -15.22
C LEU A 21 14.86 -28.17 -14.38
N LEU A 22 14.79 -28.04 -13.05
CA LEU A 22 15.23 -29.05 -12.10
C LEU A 22 14.50 -28.84 -10.77
N SER A 23 13.22 -29.23 -10.74
CA SER A 23 12.40 -29.27 -9.53
C SER A 23 12.56 -30.63 -8.84
N GLY A 24 13.06 -30.63 -7.60
CA GLY A 24 13.06 -31.83 -6.74
C GLY A 24 14.39 -32.58 -6.66
N ILE A 25 15.37 -32.01 -5.95
CA ILE A 25 16.42 -32.80 -5.27
C ILE A 25 16.39 -32.39 -3.80
N GLY A 26 15.84 -33.26 -2.94
CA GLY A 26 15.93 -33.11 -1.49
C GLY A 26 17.23 -33.73 -0.99
N ILE A 27 18.14 -32.91 -0.44
CA ILE A 27 19.36 -33.41 0.19
C ILE A 27 19.05 -33.71 1.65
N VAL A 28 18.94 -35.00 1.99
CA VAL A 28 18.88 -35.46 3.38
C VAL A 28 20.28 -35.85 3.83
N MET A 29 20.79 -35.19 4.87
CA MET A 29 22.05 -35.58 5.52
C MET A 29 21.75 -36.54 6.66
N ASN A 30 22.21 -37.78 6.54
CA ASN A 30 22.50 -38.64 7.67
C ASN A 30 24.02 -38.82 7.79
N GLY A 31 24.50 -39.22 8.96
CA GLY A 31 25.93 -39.28 9.26
C GLY A 31 26.74 -40.07 8.23
N THR A 32 27.90 -39.51 7.87
CA THR A 32 29.01 -40.10 7.11
C THR A 32 28.80 -40.58 5.65
N SER A 33 27.63 -40.40 5.01
CA SER A 33 27.52 -40.59 3.54
C SER A 33 26.49 -39.70 2.86
N ILE A 34 26.79 -39.26 1.63
CA ILE A 34 25.86 -38.57 0.73
C ILE A 34 25.36 -39.58 -0.30
N THR A 35 24.07 -39.91 -0.27
CA THR A 35 23.45 -40.85 -1.20
C THR A 35 22.34 -40.14 -1.96
N ALA A 36 22.45 -40.03 -3.29
CA ALA A 36 21.43 -39.41 -4.12
C ALA A 36 20.28 -40.41 -4.38
N GLN A 37 19.23 -40.36 -3.57
CA GLN A 37 17.97 -41.01 -3.93
C GLN A 37 17.26 -40.17 -5.00
N ALA A 38 17.10 -40.75 -6.19
CA ALA A 38 16.19 -40.21 -7.19
C ALA A 38 14.76 -40.34 -6.66
N ALA A 39 14.14 -39.23 -6.27
CA ALA A 39 12.72 -39.20 -5.98
C ALA A 39 11.96 -39.42 -7.30
N THR A 40 11.54 -40.66 -7.54
CA THR A 40 10.54 -40.97 -8.58
C THR A 40 9.20 -40.40 -8.14
N THR A 41 9.03 -39.10 -8.36
CA THR A 41 7.71 -38.48 -8.45
C THR A 41 7.01 -39.11 -9.64
N THR A 42 6.26 -40.18 -9.38
CA THR A 42 5.36 -40.78 -10.36
C THR A 42 4.23 -39.81 -10.61
N THR A 43 4.47 -38.84 -11.50
CA THR A 43 3.42 -38.02 -12.10
C THR A 43 2.47 -38.98 -12.78
N GLN A 44 1.34 -39.28 -12.14
CA GLN A 44 0.21 -39.89 -12.82
C GLN A 44 -0.12 -38.99 -14.00
N MET A 45 -0.22 -39.56 -15.21
CA MET A 45 -0.76 -38.81 -16.34
C MET A 45 -2.21 -38.49 -15.99
N GLN A 46 -2.52 -37.20 -15.78
CA GLN A 46 -3.88 -36.76 -15.48
C GLN A 46 -4.82 -37.31 -16.56
N GLY A 47 -5.84 -38.03 -16.13
CA GLY A 47 -6.86 -38.58 -17.01
C GLY A 47 -7.62 -37.42 -17.66
N ILE A 48 -7.73 -37.44 -18.98
CA ILE A 48 -8.58 -36.48 -19.70
C ILE A 48 -10.02 -36.99 -19.64
N LEU A 49 -10.90 -36.25 -18.97
CA LEU A 49 -12.33 -36.53 -18.93
C LEU A 49 -12.99 -36.11 -20.26
N HIS A 50 -12.66 -34.91 -20.72
CA HIS A 50 -13.25 -34.27 -21.90
C HIS A 50 -12.21 -33.47 -22.67
N SER A 51 -12.34 -33.38 -23.99
CA SER A 51 -11.43 -32.60 -24.84
C SER A 51 -12.07 -32.20 -26.15
N GLY A 52 -11.56 -31.15 -26.77
CA GLY A 52 -11.91 -30.75 -28.13
C GLY A 52 -11.15 -29.52 -28.58
N ASP A 53 -11.62 -28.91 -29.67
CA ASP A 53 -11.06 -27.67 -30.19
C ASP A 53 -12.10 -26.55 -30.14
N PHE A 54 -11.63 -25.33 -29.92
CA PHE A 54 -12.42 -24.12 -30.11
C PHE A 54 -11.66 -23.17 -31.05
N GLY A 55 -12.07 -23.17 -32.33
CA GLY A 55 -11.31 -22.53 -33.41
C GLY A 55 -10.01 -23.30 -33.68
N THR A 56 -8.87 -22.67 -33.45
CA THR A 56 -7.54 -23.32 -33.53
C THR A 56 -6.92 -23.57 -32.14
N SER A 57 -7.72 -23.48 -31.07
CA SER A 57 -7.27 -23.65 -29.69
C SER A 57 -7.75 -25.00 -29.17
N HIS A 58 -6.82 -25.90 -28.88
CA HIS A 58 -7.14 -27.14 -28.19
C HIS A 58 -7.52 -26.85 -26.73
N TRP A 59 -8.45 -27.62 -26.17
CA TRP A 59 -8.82 -27.58 -24.76
C TRP A 59 -9.13 -28.99 -24.24
N TYR A 60 -8.90 -29.20 -22.95
CA TYR A 60 -9.28 -30.43 -22.26
C TYR A 60 -9.65 -30.16 -20.80
N ILE A 61 -10.39 -31.07 -20.19
CA ILE A 61 -10.69 -31.10 -18.76
C ILE A 61 -10.08 -32.38 -18.19
N SER A 62 -9.23 -32.22 -17.19
CA SER A 62 -8.58 -33.33 -16.47
C SER A 62 -9.43 -33.85 -15.31
N ASP A 63 -9.03 -35.02 -14.79
CA ASP A 63 -9.60 -35.72 -13.64
C ASP A 63 -9.62 -34.88 -12.33
N ASP A 64 -8.69 -33.94 -12.18
CA ASP A 64 -8.68 -32.92 -11.11
C ASP A 64 -9.71 -31.79 -11.30
N LEU A 65 -10.53 -31.85 -12.35
CA LEU A 65 -11.53 -30.85 -12.75
C LEU A 65 -10.93 -29.50 -13.23
N THR A 66 -9.66 -29.48 -13.64
CA THR A 66 -9.05 -28.32 -14.30
C THR A 66 -9.39 -28.28 -15.79
N LEU A 67 -9.90 -27.14 -16.28
CA LEU A 67 -10.01 -26.82 -17.70
C LEU A 67 -8.70 -26.22 -18.21
N HIS A 68 -7.98 -26.98 -19.03
CA HIS A 68 -6.78 -26.56 -19.75
C HIS A 68 -7.15 -25.96 -21.11
N ILE A 69 -6.57 -24.80 -21.44
CA ILE A 69 -6.76 -24.11 -22.72
C ILE A 69 -5.39 -23.81 -23.34
N GLY A 70 -5.10 -24.46 -24.46
CA GLY A 70 -3.86 -24.33 -25.21
C GLY A 70 -3.71 -22.97 -25.92
N ALA A 71 -2.61 -22.81 -26.66
CA ALA A 71 -2.43 -21.64 -27.53
C ALA A 71 -3.31 -21.74 -28.79
N GLY A 72 -3.90 -20.63 -29.24
CA GLY A 72 -4.73 -20.63 -30.44
C GLY A 72 -5.52 -19.34 -30.69
N THR A 73 -6.48 -19.41 -31.61
CA THR A 73 -7.50 -18.38 -31.84
C THR A 73 -8.87 -19.04 -31.76
N PHE A 74 -9.77 -18.50 -30.93
CA PHE A 74 -11.12 -19.04 -30.76
C PHE A 74 -11.99 -18.84 -32.00
N ALA A 75 -12.96 -19.74 -32.19
CA ALA A 75 -13.98 -19.59 -33.21
C ALA A 75 -14.95 -18.45 -32.84
N ASN A 76 -15.58 -17.83 -33.84
CA ASN A 76 -16.76 -17.01 -33.57
C ASN A 76 -17.93 -17.94 -33.21
N LEU A 77 -18.57 -17.66 -32.08
CA LEU A 77 -19.85 -18.27 -31.71
C LEU A 77 -20.89 -17.98 -32.80
N SER A 78 -21.70 -18.99 -33.11
CA SER A 78 -22.64 -19.00 -34.24
C SER A 78 -24.03 -19.43 -33.79
N ASN A 79 -25.03 -19.35 -34.67
CA ASN A 79 -26.41 -19.72 -34.32
C ASN A 79 -26.58 -21.18 -33.84
N SER A 80 -25.62 -22.08 -34.11
CA SER A 80 -25.60 -23.46 -33.62
C SER A 80 -24.64 -23.71 -32.43
N GLN A 81 -23.86 -22.71 -32.02
CA GLN A 81 -22.97 -22.75 -30.86
C GLN A 81 -23.01 -21.39 -30.16
N SER A 82 -23.93 -21.24 -29.20
CA SER A 82 -24.19 -19.99 -28.47
C SER A 82 -23.14 -19.63 -27.41
N ALA A 83 -22.36 -20.62 -26.97
CA ALA A 83 -21.38 -20.53 -25.89
C ALA A 83 -20.12 -21.37 -26.19
N PRO A 84 -18.97 -21.11 -25.52
CA PRO A 84 -17.78 -21.95 -25.66
C PRO A 84 -18.03 -23.42 -25.26
N PRO A 85 -17.30 -24.41 -25.84
CA PRO A 85 -17.60 -25.83 -25.62
C PRO A 85 -17.64 -26.28 -24.15
N TRP A 86 -16.83 -25.66 -23.29
CA TRP A 86 -16.70 -26.03 -21.88
C TRP A 86 -17.85 -25.55 -20.98
N THR A 87 -18.74 -24.66 -21.43
CA THR A 87 -19.91 -24.25 -20.60
C THR A 87 -20.89 -25.40 -20.36
N ALA A 88 -20.84 -26.46 -21.18
CA ALA A 88 -21.59 -27.69 -21.01
C ALA A 88 -21.28 -28.43 -19.68
N TYR A 89 -20.14 -28.17 -19.05
CA TYR A 89 -19.71 -28.80 -17.79
C TYR A 89 -19.99 -27.92 -16.56
N GLY A 90 -20.13 -26.60 -16.73
CA GLY A 90 -20.60 -25.67 -15.71
C GLY A 90 -19.85 -25.77 -14.37
N ASP A 91 -20.59 -26.01 -13.28
CA ASP A 91 -20.07 -26.18 -11.91
C ASP A 91 -19.07 -27.34 -11.76
N GLN A 92 -18.94 -28.24 -12.73
CA GLN A 92 -17.92 -29.30 -12.72
C GLN A 92 -16.50 -28.78 -13.00
N VAL A 93 -16.32 -27.56 -13.54
CA VAL A 93 -14.98 -26.99 -13.79
C VAL A 93 -14.51 -26.22 -12.57
N ALA A 94 -13.62 -26.83 -11.77
CA ALA A 94 -13.14 -26.25 -10.50
C ALA A 94 -12.01 -25.21 -10.68
N LYS A 95 -11.23 -25.33 -11.76
CA LYS A 95 -10.05 -24.49 -12.08
C LYS A 95 -9.92 -24.28 -13.59
N ILE A 96 -9.27 -23.20 -14.02
CA ILE A 96 -8.92 -22.96 -15.43
C ILE A 96 -7.43 -22.62 -15.57
N VAL A 97 -6.76 -23.15 -16.59
CA VAL A 97 -5.35 -22.86 -16.89
C VAL A 97 -5.20 -22.48 -18.36
N ILE A 98 -4.73 -21.24 -18.62
CA ILE A 98 -4.38 -20.77 -19.96
C ILE A 98 -2.90 -21.06 -20.23
N GLU A 99 -2.63 -22.17 -20.92
CA GLU A 99 -1.28 -22.72 -21.11
C GLU A 99 -0.43 -21.91 -22.10
N GLY A 100 -1.06 -21.14 -22.99
CA GLY A 100 -0.36 -20.38 -24.02
C GLY A 100 -1.13 -19.18 -24.57
N PRO A 101 -0.58 -18.48 -25.59
CA PRO A 101 -1.21 -17.29 -26.15
C PRO A 101 -2.53 -17.61 -26.87
N VAL A 102 -3.64 -17.19 -26.28
CA VAL A 102 -5.01 -17.29 -26.83
C VAL A 102 -5.41 -15.95 -27.45
N THR A 103 -6.05 -15.97 -28.62
CA THR A 103 -6.73 -14.80 -29.20
C THR A 103 -8.24 -15.01 -29.18
N LEU A 104 -8.97 -14.08 -28.56
CA LEU A 104 -10.43 -14.16 -28.46
C LEU A 104 -11.13 -13.75 -29.76
N ALA A 105 -12.31 -14.31 -29.99
CA ALA A 105 -13.19 -13.94 -31.10
C ALA A 105 -13.96 -12.64 -30.80
N PRO A 106 -14.32 -11.84 -31.82
CA PRO A 106 -15.15 -10.63 -31.67
C PRO A 106 -16.40 -10.81 -30.80
N ASN A 107 -17.09 -11.95 -30.93
CA ASN A 107 -18.11 -12.40 -30.00
C ASN A 107 -17.51 -13.42 -29.02
N SER A 108 -17.30 -13.03 -27.76
CA SER A 108 -16.79 -13.87 -26.66
C SER A 108 -17.71 -13.81 -25.44
N ARG A 109 -19.03 -13.92 -25.67
CA ARG A 109 -20.01 -14.12 -24.60
C ARG A 109 -19.77 -15.43 -23.86
N GLU A 110 -20.19 -15.48 -22.59
CA GLU A 110 -20.16 -16.68 -21.72
C GLU A 110 -18.76 -17.29 -21.47
N LEU A 111 -17.69 -16.61 -21.89
CA LEU A 111 -16.31 -17.10 -21.95
C LEU A 111 -15.87 -18.00 -20.77
N PHE A 112 -16.04 -17.50 -19.53
CA PHE A 112 -15.87 -18.25 -18.28
C PHE A 112 -17.10 -18.08 -17.37
N GLY A 113 -18.27 -17.84 -17.97
CA GLY A 113 -19.55 -17.75 -17.26
C GLY A 113 -20.11 -19.13 -16.93
N TYR A 114 -20.90 -19.22 -15.86
CA TYR A 114 -21.54 -20.46 -15.38
C TYR A 114 -20.59 -21.59 -14.95
N LEU A 115 -19.27 -21.32 -14.87
CA LEU A 115 -18.28 -22.31 -14.42
C LEU A 115 -18.09 -22.25 -12.90
N GLY A 116 -17.86 -23.41 -12.28
CA GLY A 116 -17.52 -23.55 -10.85
C GLY A 116 -16.11 -23.03 -10.48
N ALA A 117 -15.47 -22.27 -11.36
CA ALA A 117 -14.05 -21.99 -11.31
C ALA A 117 -13.68 -21.05 -10.15
N THR A 118 -12.89 -21.58 -9.22
CA THR A 118 -12.37 -20.86 -8.04
C THR A 118 -10.99 -20.24 -8.28
N SER A 119 -10.29 -20.66 -9.34
CA SER A 119 -9.01 -20.09 -9.75
C SER A 119 -8.83 -20.13 -11.27
N ILE A 120 -8.17 -19.11 -11.82
CA ILE A 120 -7.78 -19.04 -13.23
C ILE A 120 -6.31 -18.61 -13.33
N GLU A 121 -5.49 -19.44 -13.97
CA GLU A 121 -4.09 -19.14 -14.26
C GLU A 121 -3.90 -18.69 -15.72
N GLY A 122 -2.94 -17.80 -15.97
CA GLY A 122 -2.56 -17.41 -17.35
C GLY A 122 -3.47 -16.38 -18.05
N LEU A 123 -4.39 -15.71 -17.35
CA LEU A 123 -5.24 -14.63 -17.91
C LEU A 123 -4.46 -13.56 -18.72
N ASP A 124 -3.20 -13.30 -18.37
CA ASP A 124 -2.33 -12.33 -19.06
C ASP A 124 -1.73 -12.82 -20.40
N GLN A 125 -2.08 -14.03 -20.85
CA GLN A 125 -1.79 -14.56 -22.19
C GLN A 125 -2.89 -14.23 -23.22
N ILE A 126 -4.11 -13.93 -22.77
CA ILE A 126 -5.30 -13.73 -23.62
C ILE A 126 -5.25 -12.39 -24.39
N ASP A 127 -5.40 -12.38 -25.71
CA ASP A 127 -5.54 -11.18 -26.56
C ASP A 127 -7.03 -10.85 -26.81
N ALA A 128 -7.59 -10.06 -25.91
CA ALA A 128 -8.94 -9.52 -25.99
C ALA A 128 -9.08 -8.30 -26.93
N SER A 129 -8.02 -7.82 -27.58
CA SER A 129 -7.97 -6.49 -28.22
C SER A 129 -8.93 -6.28 -29.40
N HIS A 130 -9.61 -7.32 -29.88
CA HIS A 130 -10.60 -7.26 -30.97
C HIS A 130 -12.02 -7.63 -30.53
N VAL A 131 -12.24 -7.94 -29.24
CA VAL A 131 -13.56 -8.32 -28.72
C VAL A 131 -14.51 -7.12 -28.74
N THR A 132 -15.73 -7.36 -29.21
CA THR A 132 -16.85 -6.41 -29.18
C THR A 132 -17.94 -6.81 -28.18
N ASN A 133 -18.11 -8.12 -27.92
CA ASN A 133 -19.10 -8.64 -26.97
C ASN A 133 -18.47 -9.52 -25.87
N PHE A 134 -18.75 -9.19 -24.61
CA PHE A 134 -18.42 -9.93 -23.38
C PHE A 134 -19.66 -10.22 -22.50
N GLU A 135 -20.85 -10.26 -23.09
CA GLU A 135 -22.10 -10.64 -22.42
C GLU A 135 -21.93 -11.94 -21.60
N PHE A 136 -22.33 -11.95 -20.32
CA PHE A 136 -22.16 -13.10 -19.39
C PHE A 136 -20.71 -13.65 -19.21
N ALA A 137 -19.66 -12.98 -19.70
CA ALA A 137 -18.34 -13.62 -19.86
C ALA A 137 -17.64 -14.06 -18.55
N PHE A 138 -18.08 -13.57 -17.39
CA PHE A 138 -17.68 -14.01 -16.04
C PHE A 138 -18.92 -14.15 -15.12
N PHE A 139 -20.08 -14.50 -15.67
CA PHE A 139 -21.31 -14.67 -14.89
C PHE A 139 -21.14 -15.74 -13.81
N GLY A 140 -21.45 -15.41 -12.57
CA GLY A 140 -21.36 -16.35 -11.44
C GLY A 140 -19.94 -16.72 -11.00
N ILE A 141 -18.88 -16.12 -11.57
CA ILE A 141 -17.49 -16.55 -11.35
C ILE A 141 -17.11 -16.56 -9.86
N GLN A 142 -16.40 -17.60 -9.42
CA GLN A 142 -16.07 -17.83 -8.00
C GLN A 142 -14.62 -17.48 -7.62
N VAL A 143 -13.82 -17.00 -8.59
CA VAL A 143 -12.43 -16.57 -8.38
C VAL A 143 -12.35 -15.40 -7.39
N PRO A 144 -11.71 -15.54 -6.21
CA PRO A 144 -11.70 -14.47 -5.19
C PRO A 144 -10.98 -13.18 -5.66
N ASN A 145 -9.91 -13.33 -6.43
CA ASN A 145 -9.07 -12.23 -6.92
C ASN A 145 -8.93 -12.32 -8.45
N LEU A 146 -9.77 -11.59 -9.18
CA LEU A 146 -9.85 -11.65 -10.65
C LEU A 146 -9.07 -10.48 -11.29
N ASP A 147 -7.81 -10.72 -11.68
CA ASP A 147 -6.97 -9.72 -12.37
C ASP A 147 -7.20 -9.72 -13.88
N LEU A 148 -7.85 -8.64 -14.37
CA LEU A 148 -8.11 -8.41 -15.78
C LEU A 148 -7.34 -7.20 -16.33
N THR A 149 -6.36 -6.68 -15.59
CA THR A 149 -5.58 -5.46 -15.94
C THR A 149 -4.76 -5.60 -17.21
N SER A 150 -4.55 -6.84 -17.67
CA SER A 150 -3.82 -7.16 -18.90
C SER A 150 -4.67 -7.05 -20.18
N TRP A 151 -6.01 -7.04 -20.05
CA TRP A 151 -6.96 -7.10 -21.17
C TRP A 151 -7.17 -5.74 -21.86
N ASP A 152 -7.42 -5.76 -23.17
CA ASP A 152 -7.63 -4.56 -24.00
C ASP A 152 -9.10 -4.42 -24.43
N VAL A 153 -9.93 -3.91 -23.52
CA VAL A 153 -11.39 -3.76 -23.71
C VAL A 153 -11.82 -2.56 -24.57
N HIS A 154 -10.90 -1.89 -25.28
CA HIS A 154 -11.20 -0.64 -26.01
C HIS A 154 -12.15 -0.79 -27.22
N ASN A 155 -12.40 -2.03 -27.67
CA ASN A 155 -13.33 -2.33 -28.74
C ASN A 155 -14.70 -2.83 -28.26
N VAL A 156 -14.85 -3.09 -26.96
CA VAL A 156 -16.07 -3.64 -26.37
C VAL A 156 -17.23 -2.65 -26.50
N THR A 157 -18.33 -3.11 -27.10
CA THR A 157 -19.61 -2.43 -27.21
C THR A 157 -20.64 -3.02 -26.24
N ASP A 158 -20.51 -4.30 -25.90
CA ASP A 158 -21.42 -5.00 -24.99
C ASP A 158 -20.65 -5.72 -23.87
N ALA A 159 -21.02 -5.42 -22.63
CA ALA A 159 -20.58 -6.07 -21.39
C ALA A 159 -21.78 -6.32 -20.45
N GLY A 160 -22.99 -6.49 -21.01
CA GLY A 160 -24.19 -6.84 -20.24
C GLY A 160 -23.99 -8.11 -19.41
N PHE A 161 -24.47 -8.12 -18.17
CA PHE A 161 -24.34 -9.24 -17.23
C PHE A 161 -22.90 -9.73 -16.96
N MET A 162 -21.85 -9.05 -17.43
CA MET A 162 -20.49 -9.62 -17.53
C MET A 162 -19.96 -10.22 -16.22
N PHE A 163 -20.24 -9.59 -15.08
CA PHE A 163 -19.90 -10.03 -13.73
C PHE A 163 -21.14 -10.18 -12.84
N MET A 164 -22.33 -10.36 -13.42
CA MET A 164 -23.54 -10.62 -12.64
C MET A 164 -23.36 -11.90 -11.82
N ARG A 165 -23.75 -11.86 -10.54
CA ARG A 165 -23.58 -12.95 -9.56
C ARG A 165 -22.13 -13.35 -9.25
N ALA A 166 -21.12 -12.58 -9.66
CA ALA A 166 -19.72 -12.87 -9.32
C ALA A 166 -19.50 -12.89 -7.79
N GLN A 167 -18.74 -13.88 -7.32
CA GLN A 167 -18.38 -14.09 -5.90
C GLN A 167 -16.93 -13.67 -5.60
N SER A 168 -16.29 -12.94 -6.51
CA SER A 168 -14.99 -12.30 -6.28
C SER A 168 -15.05 -11.25 -5.18
N ASP A 169 -14.03 -11.22 -4.31
CA ASP A 169 -13.79 -10.10 -3.39
C ASP A 169 -13.20 -8.91 -4.15
N VAL A 170 -12.32 -9.20 -5.13
CA VAL A 170 -11.62 -8.21 -5.96
C VAL A 170 -11.79 -8.53 -7.44
N ILE A 171 -12.35 -7.58 -8.20
CA ILE A 171 -12.34 -7.59 -9.67
C ILE A 171 -11.46 -6.43 -10.14
N ASN A 172 -10.20 -6.72 -10.50
CA ASN A 172 -9.21 -5.68 -10.78
C ASN A 172 -9.27 -5.21 -12.23
N LEU A 173 -10.05 -4.15 -12.46
CA LEU A 173 -10.24 -3.49 -13.75
C LEU A 173 -9.19 -2.40 -14.04
N SER A 174 -8.10 -2.31 -13.26
CA SER A 174 -7.13 -1.19 -13.36
C SER A 174 -6.56 -1.01 -14.76
N GLY A 175 -6.93 0.10 -15.42
CA GLY A 175 -6.48 0.45 -16.77
C GLY A 175 -7.41 0.02 -17.90
N TRP A 176 -8.52 -0.65 -17.60
CA TRP A 176 -9.64 -0.84 -18.54
C TRP A 176 -10.16 0.50 -19.05
N GLN A 177 -10.67 0.49 -20.29
CA GLN A 177 -11.23 1.65 -20.98
C GLN A 177 -12.24 1.19 -22.01
N MET A 178 -13.51 1.57 -21.86
CA MET A 178 -14.61 1.15 -22.73
C MET A 178 -15.27 2.35 -23.44
N PRO A 179 -14.54 3.10 -24.29
CA PRO A 179 -15.07 4.32 -24.94
C PRO A 179 -16.14 4.04 -26.01
N LYS A 180 -16.39 2.77 -26.35
CA LYS A 180 -17.39 2.32 -27.33
C LYS A 180 -18.63 1.69 -26.69
N LEU A 181 -18.68 1.58 -25.37
CA LEU A 181 -19.74 0.86 -24.65
C LEU A 181 -21.13 1.34 -25.07
N LYS A 182 -22.03 0.38 -25.29
CA LYS A 182 -23.45 0.56 -25.62
C LYS A 182 -24.34 -0.15 -24.63
N LEU A 183 -23.94 -1.34 -24.17
CA LEU A 183 -24.69 -2.17 -23.23
C LEU A 183 -23.80 -2.56 -22.05
N ALA A 184 -24.27 -2.22 -20.84
CA ALA A 184 -23.69 -2.54 -19.54
C ALA A 184 -24.80 -2.88 -18.51
N GLN A 185 -25.99 -3.19 -19.00
CA GLN A 185 -27.14 -3.64 -18.24
C GLN A 185 -26.75 -4.80 -17.31
N TRP A 186 -27.10 -4.68 -16.03
CA TRP A 186 -26.81 -5.67 -14.97
C TRP A 186 -25.33 -6.07 -14.80
N MET A 187 -24.36 -5.32 -15.34
CA MET A 187 -22.95 -5.74 -15.47
C MET A 187 -22.30 -6.28 -14.19
N PHE A 188 -22.62 -5.75 -13.00
CA PHE A 188 -22.14 -6.23 -11.70
C PHE A 188 -23.29 -6.59 -10.73
N MET A 189 -24.51 -6.79 -11.23
CA MET A 189 -25.68 -7.04 -10.38
C MET A 189 -25.48 -8.30 -9.51
N LEU A 190 -25.89 -8.24 -8.23
CA LEU A 190 -25.81 -9.35 -7.29
C LEU A 190 -24.37 -9.88 -7.08
N ALA A 191 -23.35 -9.01 -7.12
CA ALA A 191 -21.98 -9.34 -6.73
C ALA A 191 -21.68 -8.83 -5.29
N PRO A 192 -22.08 -9.56 -4.22
CA PRO A 192 -22.12 -9.03 -2.86
C PRO A 192 -20.76 -8.93 -2.15
N ARG A 193 -19.70 -9.54 -2.71
CA ARG A 193 -18.34 -9.55 -2.14
C ARG A 193 -17.44 -8.43 -2.69
N VAL A 194 -17.85 -7.80 -3.79
CA VAL A 194 -17.12 -6.66 -4.38
C VAL A 194 -17.38 -5.40 -3.55
N HIS A 195 -16.37 -4.99 -2.79
CA HIS A 195 -16.43 -3.80 -1.91
C HIS A 195 -15.80 -2.55 -2.55
N GLU A 196 -14.77 -2.70 -3.40
CA GLU A 196 -14.14 -1.62 -4.17
C GLU A 196 -14.32 -1.88 -5.68
N LEU A 197 -14.64 -0.83 -6.45
CA LEU A 197 -14.76 -0.94 -7.92
C LEU A 197 -14.20 0.31 -8.63
N ASP A 198 -13.24 0.09 -9.54
CA ASP A 198 -12.69 1.15 -10.40
C ASP A 198 -13.45 1.22 -11.74
N LEU A 199 -14.48 2.08 -11.77
CA LEU A 199 -15.28 2.37 -12.95
C LEU A 199 -14.67 3.47 -13.83
N ALA A 200 -13.48 4.02 -13.50
CA ALA A 200 -13.01 5.28 -14.06
C ALA A 200 -12.60 5.24 -15.54
N GLY A 201 -12.63 4.06 -16.17
CA GLY A 201 -12.52 3.86 -17.62
C GLY A 201 -13.80 3.39 -18.31
N ILE A 202 -14.88 3.16 -17.57
CA ILE A 202 -16.14 2.64 -18.10
C ILE A 202 -17.06 3.82 -18.45
N ASN A 203 -17.48 3.89 -19.70
CA ASN A 203 -18.29 4.99 -20.24
C ASN A 203 -19.79 4.65 -20.13
N PHE A 204 -20.39 4.96 -18.98
CA PHE A 204 -21.84 4.87 -18.78
C PHE A 204 -22.59 6.07 -19.36
N ARG A 205 -21.91 7.19 -19.68
CA ARG A 205 -22.52 8.37 -20.34
C ARG A 205 -23.23 8.02 -21.65
N ASN A 206 -22.74 7.02 -22.39
CA ASN A 206 -23.24 6.67 -23.73
C ASN A 206 -23.69 5.20 -23.83
N ALA A 207 -23.96 4.53 -22.71
CA ALA A 207 -24.33 3.12 -22.66
C ALA A 207 -25.59 2.93 -21.79
N ASP A 208 -26.39 1.92 -22.09
CA ASP A 208 -27.42 1.45 -21.17
C ASP A 208 -26.74 0.74 -19.99
N ALA A 209 -26.75 1.40 -18.83
CA ALA A 209 -26.23 0.89 -17.58
C ALA A 209 -27.35 0.42 -16.63
N THR A 210 -28.55 0.09 -17.15
CA THR A 210 -29.73 -0.28 -16.34
C THR A 210 -29.38 -1.35 -15.30
N ARG A 211 -29.56 -1.00 -14.02
CA ARG A 211 -29.32 -1.89 -12.86
C ARG A 211 -27.90 -2.47 -12.78
N ALA A 212 -26.91 -1.85 -13.42
CA ALA A 212 -25.53 -2.33 -13.47
C ALA A 212 -24.86 -2.54 -12.10
N LEU A 213 -25.28 -1.81 -11.06
CA LEU A 213 -24.72 -1.84 -9.69
C LEU A 213 -25.75 -2.28 -8.63
N MET A 214 -26.83 -2.95 -9.06
CA MET A 214 -27.92 -3.37 -8.19
C MET A 214 -27.50 -4.53 -7.26
N ASN A 215 -27.90 -4.46 -5.99
CA ASN A 215 -27.61 -5.42 -4.93
C ASN A 215 -26.09 -5.69 -4.77
N MET A 216 -25.29 -4.63 -4.69
CA MET A 216 -23.85 -4.67 -4.39
C MET A 216 -23.52 -4.02 -3.05
N ASN A 217 -22.51 -4.56 -2.35
CA ASN A 217 -22.05 -4.07 -1.05
C ASN A 217 -20.84 -3.13 -1.19
N LEU A 218 -20.88 -2.20 -2.16
CA LEU A 218 -19.79 -1.27 -2.43
C LEU A 218 -19.60 -0.29 -1.26
N THR A 219 -18.37 -0.24 -0.75
CA THR A 219 -17.88 0.73 0.24
C THR A 219 -16.91 1.74 -0.37
N VAL A 220 -16.30 1.44 -1.53
CA VAL A 220 -15.42 2.33 -2.30
C VAL A 220 -15.82 2.31 -3.79
N ILE A 221 -15.88 3.48 -4.42
CA ILE A 221 -16.16 3.60 -5.85
C ILE A 221 -15.26 4.67 -6.50
N HIS A 222 -14.51 4.30 -7.54
CA HIS A 222 -13.75 5.24 -8.36
C HIS A 222 -14.49 5.53 -9.67
N LEU A 223 -14.64 6.80 -10.00
CA LEU A 223 -15.38 7.26 -11.17
C LEU A 223 -14.47 8.05 -12.11
N GLY A 224 -14.84 8.12 -13.38
CA GLY A 224 -14.18 8.93 -14.41
C GLY A 224 -15.15 9.95 -15.00
N PRO A 225 -14.68 10.81 -15.93
CA PRO A 225 -15.52 11.85 -16.54
C PRO A 225 -16.77 11.34 -17.25
N ASP A 226 -16.80 10.06 -17.66
CA ASP A 226 -17.93 9.44 -18.36
C ASP A 226 -18.61 8.31 -17.57
N SER A 227 -18.21 8.08 -16.31
CA SER A 227 -18.77 7.05 -15.42
C SER A 227 -20.05 7.56 -14.74
N LEU A 228 -21.02 8.05 -15.52
CA LEU A 228 -22.28 8.55 -14.98
C LEU A 228 -23.05 7.43 -14.28
N LEU A 229 -23.50 7.67 -13.04
CA LEU A 229 -24.18 6.66 -12.23
C LEU A 229 -25.71 6.66 -12.40
N THR A 230 -26.28 7.59 -13.16
CA THR A 230 -27.71 7.60 -13.51
C THR A 230 -28.10 6.28 -14.21
N GLY A 231 -29.18 5.63 -13.78
CA GLY A 231 -29.64 4.33 -14.32
C GLY A 231 -28.97 3.09 -13.73
N THR A 232 -27.80 3.21 -13.10
CA THR A 232 -27.04 2.06 -12.53
C THR A 232 -27.76 1.30 -11.42
N ASN A 233 -28.77 1.91 -10.80
CA ASN A 233 -29.43 1.43 -9.58
C ASN A 233 -28.43 1.12 -8.44
N LEU A 234 -27.42 1.98 -8.25
CA LEU A 234 -26.67 2.03 -7.00
C LEU A 234 -27.65 2.27 -5.85
N GLN A 235 -27.65 1.39 -4.85
CA GLN A 235 -28.69 1.32 -3.82
C GLN A 235 -28.22 1.85 -2.45
N PRO A 236 -29.17 2.08 -1.52
CA PRO A 236 -28.82 2.26 -0.12
C PRO A 236 -28.13 1.02 0.43
N PHE A 237 -27.24 1.21 1.41
CA PHE A 237 -26.58 0.13 2.14
C PHE A 237 -26.56 0.49 3.62
N HIS A 238 -26.82 -0.49 4.48
CA HIS A 238 -26.92 -0.30 5.91
C HIS A 238 -26.30 -1.48 6.65
N ASN A 239 -25.34 -1.17 7.53
CA ASN A 239 -24.81 -2.06 8.56
C ASN A 239 -24.20 -1.20 9.68
N ASP A 240 -23.81 -1.82 10.79
CA ASP A 240 -23.19 -1.16 11.93
C ASP A 240 -21.95 -0.33 11.55
N ALA A 241 -21.22 -0.70 10.50
CA ALA A 241 -19.98 -0.05 10.08
C ALA A 241 -20.18 1.23 9.23
N TYR A 242 -21.25 1.34 8.45
CA TYR A 242 -21.41 2.39 7.44
C TYR A 242 -22.77 3.09 7.43
N GLN A 243 -22.73 4.40 7.16
CA GLN A 243 -23.87 5.26 6.89
C GLN A 243 -24.36 5.05 5.45
N ASP A 244 -25.63 5.35 5.16
CA ASP A 244 -26.10 5.48 3.77
C ASP A 244 -25.70 6.84 3.15
N MET A 245 -24.42 7.18 3.26
CA MET A 245 -23.82 8.35 2.61
C MET A 245 -22.46 8.01 2.04
N TRP A 246 -22.22 8.52 0.84
CA TRP A 246 -20.94 8.57 0.16
C TRP A 246 -20.25 9.89 0.49
N GLN A 247 -19.06 9.80 1.10
CA GLN A 247 -18.17 10.92 1.36
C GLN A 247 -17.10 11.00 0.27
N ASP A 248 -16.73 12.20 -0.16
CA ASP A 248 -15.60 12.38 -1.07
C ASP A 248 -14.24 12.26 -0.33
N ILE A 249 -13.22 11.69 -0.99
CA ILE A 249 -11.91 11.49 -0.32
C ILE A 249 -11.08 12.77 -0.14
N GLY A 250 -11.44 13.87 -0.82
CA GLY A 250 -10.70 15.14 -0.78
C GLY A 250 -9.25 15.03 -1.28
N ASP A 251 -8.31 15.38 -0.41
CA ASP A 251 -6.86 15.16 -0.61
C ASP A 251 -6.28 14.02 0.27
N GLY A 252 -7.13 13.28 0.98
CA GLY A 252 -6.81 12.11 1.81
C GLY A 252 -6.78 10.77 1.06
N THR A 253 -7.15 9.69 1.76
CA THR A 253 -7.19 8.32 1.26
C THR A 253 -8.59 7.69 1.37
N THR A 254 -8.70 6.43 0.98
CA THR A 254 -9.90 5.58 1.12
C THR A 254 -10.21 5.24 2.58
N GLU A 255 -9.19 5.12 3.41
CA GLU A 255 -9.29 4.81 4.85
C GLU A 255 -9.47 6.09 5.69
N ALA A 256 -8.86 7.19 5.24
CA ALA A 256 -8.87 8.50 5.88
C ALA A 256 -9.28 9.61 4.89
N PRO A 257 -10.57 9.72 4.54
CA PRO A 257 -11.08 10.75 3.62
C PRO A 257 -11.06 12.15 4.27
N THR A 258 -10.45 13.13 3.59
CA THR A 258 -10.43 14.54 4.06
C THR A 258 -11.50 15.41 3.40
N GLY A 259 -12.21 14.88 2.40
CA GLY A 259 -13.28 15.57 1.71
C GLY A 259 -14.49 15.77 2.63
N LYS A 260 -15.20 16.87 2.41
CA LYS A 260 -16.32 17.32 3.27
C LYS A 260 -17.69 17.12 2.62
N ASN A 261 -17.73 16.83 1.32
CA ASN A 261 -18.98 16.66 0.63
C ASN A 261 -19.51 15.25 0.92
N ARG A 262 -20.80 15.17 1.26
CA ARG A 262 -21.52 13.92 1.52
C ARG A 262 -22.79 13.89 0.70
N TYR A 263 -23.10 12.72 0.17
CA TYR A 263 -24.19 12.47 -0.76
C TYR A 263 -24.89 11.17 -0.38
N THR A 264 -26.22 11.13 -0.39
CA THR A 264 -26.94 9.84 -0.47
C THR A 264 -26.58 9.11 -1.78
N TYR A 265 -26.91 7.82 -1.91
CA TYR A 265 -26.77 7.12 -3.20
C TYR A 265 -27.52 7.86 -4.34
N SER A 266 -28.71 8.38 -4.05
CA SER A 266 -29.56 9.09 -5.02
C SER A 266 -29.00 10.46 -5.41
N GLN A 267 -28.45 11.22 -4.45
CA GLN A 267 -27.71 12.45 -4.72
C GLN A 267 -26.47 12.16 -5.58
N LEU A 268 -25.67 11.14 -5.24
CA LEU A 268 -24.48 10.79 -6.02
C LEU A 268 -24.83 10.40 -7.47
N MET A 269 -25.89 9.60 -7.67
CA MET A 269 -26.40 9.24 -9.01
C MET A 269 -26.96 10.43 -9.80
N ALA A 270 -27.50 11.44 -9.12
CA ALA A 270 -28.08 12.63 -9.74
C ALA A 270 -27.02 13.71 -10.04
N GLU A 271 -26.12 13.99 -9.10
CA GLU A 271 -25.19 15.13 -9.14
C GLU A 271 -23.86 14.81 -9.84
N PHE A 272 -23.41 13.54 -9.85
CA PHE A 272 -22.18 13.19 -10.55
C PHE A 272 -22.35 13.28 -12.07
N LYS A 273 -21.99 14.44 -12.64
CA LYS A 273 -22.01 14.69 -14.10
C LYS A 273 -20.65 14.52 -14.79
N GLY A 274 -19.67 13.91 -14.13
CA GLY A 274 -18.30 13.68 -14.63
C GLY A 274 -17.23 14.65 -14.11
N ALA A 275 -17.58 15.55 -13.19
CA ALA A 275 -16.61 16.38 -12.48
C ALA A 275 -15.88 15.57 -11.40
N ALA A 276 -14.71 16.05 -10.97
CA ALA A 276 -14.08 15.57 -9.74
C ALA A 276 -14.92 16.01 -8.52
N PRO A 277 -14.92 15.28 -7.38
CA PRO A 277 -13.96 14.25 -6.96
C PRO A 277 -14.22 12.87 -7.58
N TYR A 278 -13.16 12.21 -8.05
CA TYR A 278 -13.22 10.94 -8.79
C TYR A 278 -13.18 9.68 -7.92
N THR A 279 -13.39 9.81 -6.61
CA THR A 279 -13.43 8.67 -5.69
C THR A 279 -14.27 9.04 -4.49
N TYR A 280 -15.19 8.15 -4.15
CA TYR A 280 -16.08 8.25 -3.00
C TYR A 280 -15.95 6.98 -2.16
N VAL A 281 -16.12 7.14 -0.85
CA VAL A 281 -16.17 6.03 0.11
C VAL A 281 -17.44 6.16 0.94
N ARG A 282 -18.02 5.05 1.41
CA ARG A 282 -19.11 5.12 2.37
C ARG A 282 -18.59 5.71 3.68
N ALA A 283 -19.32 6.69 4.20
CA ALA A 283 -19.01 7.31 5.48
C ALA A 283 -19.18 6.27 6.59
N LYS A 284 -18.12 6.02 7.37
CA LYS A 284 -18.20 5.10 8.51
C LYS A 284 -19.15 5.64 9.61
N ASN A 285 -19.81 4.74 10.33
CA ASN A 285 -20.48 5.07 11.59
C ASN A 285 -19.44 5.29 12.70
N PRO A 286 -19.63 6.26 13.61
CA PRO A 286 -18.84 6.31 14.83
C PRO A 286 -19.11 5.03 15.64
N GLY A 287 -18.07 4.42 16.17
CA GLY A 287 -18.23 3.35 17.15
C GLY A 287 -18.58 3.95 18.52
N GLN A 288 -19.18 3.16 19.40
CA GLN A 288 -19.43 3.60 20.77
C GLN A 288 -18.11 3.77 21.54
N PRO A 289 -18.03 4.71 22.48
CA PRO A 289 -16.77 5.04 23.16
C PRO A 289 -16.27 3.90 24.05
N VAL A 290 -14.94 3.83 24.19
CA VAL A 290 -14.29 3.00 25.22
C VAL A 290 -13.85 3.90 26.37
N THR A 291 -14.34 3.61 27.57
CA THR A 291 -13.97 4.31 28.80
C THR A 291 -12.79 3.61 29.45
N VAL A 292 -11.73 4.35 29.81
CA VAL A 292 -10.57 3.78 30.52
C VAL A 292 -10.53 4.34 31.95
N GLN A 293 -10.75 3.47 32.93
CA GLN A 293 -10.82 3.81 34.35
C GLN A 293 -9.52 3.45 35.08
N TYR A 294 -9.26 4.16 36.18
CA TYR A 294 -8.05 4.05 36.98
C TYR A 294 -8.45 4.09 38.46
N LEU A 295 -8.61 2.92 39.08
CA LEU A 295 -9.18 2.77 40.43
C LEU A 295 -8.13 2.28 41.44
N ASP A 296 -8.25 2.73 42.69
CA ASP A 296 -7.49 2.18 43.81
C ASP A 296 -8.15 0.94 44.45
N GLN A 297 -7.53 0.38 45.48
CA GLN A 297 -8.04 -0.76 46.27
C GLN A 297 -9.40 -0.51 46.94
N LEU A 298 -9.86 0.73 47.03
CA LEU A 298 -11.16 1.13 47.59
C LEU A 298 -12.19 1.44 46.49
N ASN A 299 -11.86 1.16 45.22
CA ASN A 299 -12.61 1.52 44.02
C ASN A 299 -12.78 3.05 43.81
N GLN A 300 -11.92 3.87 44.42
CA GLN A 300 -11.91 5.32 44.19
C GLN A 300 -11.07 5.65 42.96
N ALA A 301 -11.54 6.61 42.15
CA ALA A 301 -10.88 7.00 40.92
C ALA A 301 -9.65 7.89 41.19
N LEU A 302 -8.45 7.38 40.90
CA LEU A 302 -7.17 8.11 41.03
C LEU A 302 -7.09 9.32 40.10
N VAL A 303 -7.80 9.28 38.97
CA VAL A 303 -7.94 10.37 38.01
C VAL A 303 -9.26 10.21 37.25
N LYS A 304 -9.74 11.29 36.63
CA LYS A 304 -10.85 11.21 35.66
C LYS A 304 -10.54 10.17 34.57
N ALA A 305 -11.50 9.30 34.31
CA ALA A 305 -11.44 8.30 33.25
C ALA A 305 -11.22 8.93 31.87
N ASP A 306 -10.45 8.26 31.01
CA ASP A 306 -10.29 8.67 29.61
C ASP A 306 -11.43 8.12 28.76
N THR A 307 -11.62 8.73 27.58
CA THR A 307 -12.61 8.28 26.60
C THR A 307 -11.94 8.14 25.24
N LEU A 308 -11.73 6.91 24.79
CA LEU A 308 -11.28 6.61 23.43
C LEU A 308 -12.47 6.67 22.48
N THR A 309 -12.26 7.18 21.27
CA THR A 309 -13.27 7.27 20.22
C THR A 309 -12.66 6.93 18.86
N GLY A 310 -13.47 6.36 17.97
CA GLY A 310 -13.09 5.96 16.62
C GLY A 310 -14.33 5.56 15.83
N TYR A 311 -14.15 5.04 14.62
CA TYR A 311 -15.27 4.48 13.86
C TYR A 311 -15.50 3.02 14.21
N TYR A 312 -16.71 2.52 13.93
CA TYR A 312 -17.05 1.12 14.17
C TYR A 312 -16.08 0.20 13.42
N GLY A 313 -15.50 -0.77 14.12
CA GLY A 313 -14.49 -1.70 13.59
C GLY A 313 -13.06 -1.15 13.56
N ASP A 314 -12.82 0.14 13.85
CA ASP A 314 -11.46 0.65 14.08
C ASP A 314 -10.89 0.05 15.38
N THR A 315 -9.59 -0.23 15.42
CA THR A 315 -8.91 -0.78 16.61
C THR A 315 -8.63 0.28 17.67
N PHE A 316 -8.72 -0.10 18.94
CA PHE A 316 -8.29 0.72 20.09
C PHE A 316 -7.21 0.01 20.93
N THR A 317 -6.51 0.79 21.74
CA THR A 317 -5.62 0.29 22.79
C THR A 317 -5.74 1.22 23.99
N ALA A 318 -6.30 0.71 25.08
CA ALA A 318 -6.23 1.34 26.40
C ALA A 318 -4.81 1.14 26.96
N GLN A 319 -4.33 2.10 27.76
CA GLN A 319 -3.02 2.02 28.40
C GLN A 319 -3.14 2.38 29.88
N ALA A 320 -2.38 1.69 30.72
CA ALA A 320 -2.19 2.06 32.11
C ALA A 320 -1.54 3.46 32.21
N LYS A 321 -1.91 4.21 33.26
CA LYS A 321 -1.23 5.44 33.65
C LYS A 321 -0.26 5.14 34.78
N THR A 322 0.86 5.83 34.82
CA THR A 322 1.77 5.78 35.98
C THR A 322 1.34 6.81 37.01
N PHE A 323 1.08 6.37 38.23
CA PHE A 323 0.86 7.24 39.39
C PHE A 323 2.03 7.04 40.37
N ALA A 324 2.45 8.11 41.06
CA ALA A 324 3.62 8.04 41.93
C ALA A 324 3.29 7.28 43.23
N GLY A 325 4.02 6.18 43.48
CA GLY A 325 3.76 5.30 44.63
C GLY A 325 2.56 4.37 44.43
N TYR A 326 2.24 4.01 43.18
CA TYR A 326 1.25 2.98 42.86
C TYR A 326 1.73 2.10 41.69
N HIS A 327 1.43 0.81 41.75
CA HIS A 327 1.57 -0.13 40.63
C HIS A 327 0.20 -0.69 40.20
N VAL A 328 0.10 -1.09 38.93
CA VAL A 328 -1.08 -1.83 38.40
C VAL A 328 -1.09 -3.23 39.01
N THR A 329 -2.23 -3.66 39.55
CA THR A 329 -2.43 -5.02 40.06
C THR A 329 -3.21 -5.91 39.09
N SER A 330 -4.26 -5.38 38.47
CA SER A 330 -5.12 -6.10 37.53
C SER A 330 -5.75 -5.16 36.49
N VAL A 331 -6.35 -5.77 35.47
CA VAL A 331 -7.12 -5.08 34.43
C VAL A 331 -8.43 -5.83 34.23
N ASP A 332 -9.57 -5.14 34.39
CA ASP A 332 -10.87 -5.69 34.00
C ASP A 332 -11.19 -5.25 32.57
N GLY A 333 -11.58 -6.21 31.73
CA GLY A 333 -11.81 -6.00 30.30
C GLY A 333 -10.54 -6.07 29.46
N GLU A 334 -10.72 -6.25 28.14
CA GLU A 334 -9.63 -6.37 27.19
C GLU A 334 -9.03 -5.00 26.87
N PRO A 335 -7.74 -4.73 27.15
CA PRO A 335 -7.11 -3.44 26.88
C PRO A 335 -6.92 -3.19 25.38
N THR A 336 -7.12 -4.17 24.51
CA THR A 336 -7.06 -4.05 23.05
C THR A 336 -8.30 -4.66 22.41
N GLY A 337 -8.90 -3.96 21.46
CA GLY A 337 -10.10 -4.45 20.75
C GLY A 337 -10.48 -3.55 19.59
N THR A 338 -11.75 -3.59 19.17
CA THR A 338 -12.33 -2.69 18.17
C THR A 338 -13.54 -1.95 18.74
N PHE A 339 -13.79 -0.73 18.26
CA PHE A 339 -14.99 0.01 18.66
C PHE A 339 -16.25 -0.67 18.10
N GLY A 340 -17.18 -1.05 18.97
CA GLY A 340 -18.42 -1.75 18.63
C GLY A 340 -19.67 -0.86 18.59
N SER A 341 -20.84 -1.48 18.54
CA SER A 341 -22.16 -0.82 18.57
C SER A 341 -22.68 -0.56 19.99
N SER A 342 -21.98 -1.05 21.02
CA SER A 342 -22.23 -0.78 22.46
C SER A 342 -20.97 -0.20 23.12
N PRO A 343 -21.10 0.71 24.11
CA PRO A 343 -19.96 1.27 24.82
C PRO A 343 -19.22 0.20 25.65
N TYR A 344 -17.92 0.37 25.80
CA TYR A 344 -17.05 -0.57 26.51
C TYR A 344 -16.27 0.13 27.63
N THR A 345 -15.81 -0.62 28.62
CA THR A 345 -15.00 -0.12 29.74
C THR A 345 -13.82 -1.04 29.97
N VAL A 346 -12.63 -0.45 30.13
CA VAL A 346 -11.42 -1.11 30.61
C VAL A 346 -11.05 -0.45 31.93
N THR A 347 -10.88 -1.23 33.00
CA THR A 347 -10.55 -0.71 34.34
C THR A 347 -9.18 -1.20 34.76
N TYR A 348 -8.23 -0.29 34.92
CA TYR A 348 -6.96 -0.59 35.56
C TYR A 348 -7.09 -0.40 37.07
N HIS A 349 -6.78 -1.43 37.84
CA HIS A 349 -6.72 -1.40 39.30
C HIS A 349 -5.30 -1.17 39.79
N TYR A 350 -5.15 -0.39 40.85
CA TYR A 350 -3.86 0.02 41.41
C TYR A 350 -3.75 -0.27 42.90
N ALA A 351 -2.59 -0.75 43.32
CA ALA A 351 -2.19 -0.83 44.72
C ALA A 351 -1.13 0.23 45.03
N VAL A 352 -1.11 0.71 46.27
CA VAL A 352 -0.06 1.60 46.78
C VAL A 352 1.24 0.80 46.90
N ASP A 353 2.35 1.38 46.47
CA ASP A 353 3.69 0.85 46.75
C ASP A 353 3.99 1.06 48.24
N GLU A 354 4.18 -0.03 49.00
CA GLU A 354 4.59 0.06 50.41
C GLU A 354 5.87 0.89 50.54
N LYS A 355 5.80 2.00 51.28
CA LYS A 355 6.98 2.80 51.61
C LYS A 355 7.88 1.97 52.52
N ASN A 356 8.93 1.40 51.95
CA ASN A 356 9.98 0.73 52.71
C ASN A 356 10.59 1.73 53.72
N GLN A 357 10.34 1.49 55.01
CA GLN A 357 10.80 2.30 56.14
C GLN A 357 12.02 1.68 56.86
N GLN A 358 12.74 0.76 56.20
CA GLN A 358 13.99 0.21 56.72
C GLN A 358 15.00 1.31 57.01
N SER A 359 15.54 1.28 58.22
CA SER A 359 16.60 2.17 58.68
C SER A 359 17.43 1.47 59.75
N LEU A 360 18.75 1.65 59.72
CA LEU A 360 19.66 1.21 60.77
C LEU A 360 20.54 2.40 61.20
N LEU A 361 20.19 2.96 62.35
CA LEU A 361 20.93 4.02 63.01
C LEU A 361 21.90 3.42 64.04
N GLY A 362 22.93 4.21 64.36
CA GLY A 362 24.03 3.86 65.25
C GLY A 362 25.17 4.84 65.09
N GLU A 363 25.90 5.11 66.17
CA GLU A 363 26.99 6.08 66.27
C GLU A 363 28.28 5.38 66.73
N ASP A 364 29.43 6.03 66.52
CA ASP A 364 30.70 5.60 67.13
C ASP A 364 30.60 5.68 68.66
N ALA A 365 31.05 4.63 69.35
CA ALA A 365 31.03 4.55 70.81
C ALA A 365 32.43 4.72 71.41
N THR A 366 32.46 5.10 72.69
CA THR A 366 33.68 5.13 73.51
C THR A 366 33.41 4.41 74.83
N ILE A 367 34.33 3.55 75.24
CA ILE A 367 34.38 2.94 76.57
C ILE A 367 35.78 3.08 77.17
N THR A 368 35.91 2.77 78.45
CA THR A 368 37.15 2.71 79.21
C THR A 368 37.53 1.24 79.46
N VAL A 369 38.82 0.92 79.55
CA VAL A 369 39.28 -0.42 79.95
C VAL A 369 38.73 -0.75 81.34
N GLY A 370 37.80 -1.70 81.40
CA GLY A 370 37.09 -2.11 82.62
C GLY A 370 35.57 -1.92 82.56
N ASP A 371 35.05 -1.16 81.59
CA ASP A 371 33.61 -0.98 81.39
C ASP A 371 32.90 -2.28 80.96
N PRO A 372 31.57 -2.42 81.20
CA PRO A 372 30.77 -3.52 80.69
C PRO A 372 30.83 -3.66 79.16
N THR A 373 30.72 -4.91 78.68
CA THR A 373 30.70 -5.25 77.24
C THR A 373 29.69 -4.40 76.48
N PRO A 374 30.10 -3.66 75.42
CA PRO A 374 29.20 -2.80 74.64
C PRO A 374 27.99 -3.54 74.07
N THR A 375 26.82 -2.92 74.23
CA THR A 375 25.53 -3.39 73.68
C THR A 375 25.08 -2.45 72.56
N SER A 376 23.93 -2.76 71.92
CA SER A 376 23.34 -1.86 70.93
C SER A 376 23.01 -0.47 71.50
N GLU A 377 22.70 -0.37 72.79
CA GLU A 377 22.50 0.92 73.47
C GLU A 377 23.79 1.75 73.55
N THR A 378 24.96 1.10 73.72
CA THR A 378 26.28 1.76 73.75
C THR A 378 26.61 2.48 72.44
N PHE A 379 26.14 1.96 71.31
CA PHE A 379 26.24 2.60 69.98
C PHE A 379 24.99 3.43 69.62
N LYS A 380 24.06 3.66 70.57
CA LYS A 380 22.73 4.27 70.38
C LYS A 380 21.93 3.65 69.23
N ALA A 381 22.17 2.38 68.94
CA ALA A 381 21.70 1.73 67.74
C ALA A 381 20.18 1.51 67.78
N LYS A 382 19.50 1.89 66.70
CA LYS A 382 18.06 1.74 66.53
C LYS A 382 17.78 1.34 65.09
N ALA A 383 16.91 0.35 64.91
CA ALA A 383 16.50 -0.07 63.58
C ALA A 383 14.98 -0.13 63.43
N THR A 384 14.52 0.05 62.19
CA THR A 384 13.15 -0.21 61.74
C THR A 384 13.15 -1.19 60.58
N ASP A 385 12.12 -2.03 60.49
CA ASP A 385 11.87 -2.90 59.34
C ASP A 385 11.16 -2.17 58.18
N LYS A 386 10.74 -2.91 57.15
CA LYS A 386 10.07 -2.34 55.97
C LYS A 386 8.77 -1.60 56.32
N ASP A 387 8.12 -2.01 57.39
CA ASP A 387 6.81 -1.54 57.86
C ASP A 387 6.94 -0.44 58.93
N GLY A 388 8.17 -0.09 59.30
CA GLY A 388 8.49 0.92 60.30
C GLY A 388 8.52 0.39 61.75
N GLN A 389 8.39 -0.92 61.97
CA GLN A 389 8.42 -1.51 63.31
C GLN A 389 9.85 -1.64 63.83
N ALA A 390 10.03 -1.44 65.15
CA ALA A 390 11.36 -1.43 65.75
C ALA A 390 12.01 -2.82 65.77
N LEU A 391 13.23 -2.93 65.21
CA LEU A 391 14.01 -4.17 65.19
C LEU A 391 15.15 -4.15 66.23
N PRO A 392 15.45 -5.29 66.88
CA PRO A 392 16.62 -5.43 67.73
C PRO A 392 17.90 -5.41 66.88
N VAL A 393 18.86 -4.56 67.27
CA VAL A 393 20.18 -4.49 66.65
C VAL A 393 21.15 -5.40 67.41
N MET A 394 21.80 -6.29 66.68
CA MET A 394 22.89 -7.16 67.13
C MET A 394 24.24 -6.46 66.90
N VAL A 395 25.19 -6.68 67.81
CA VAL A 395 26.51 -6.03 67.78
C VAL A 395 27.61 -7.08 67.64
N ASP A 396 28.36 -7.04 66.54
CA ASP A 396 29.54 -7.89 66.36
C ASP A 396 30.79 -7.18 66.89
N LEU A 397 31.27 -7.66 68.04
CA LEU A 397 32.51 -7.24 68.69
C LEU A 397 33.71 -8.17 68.41
N SER A 398 33.60 -9.12 67.48
CA SER A 398 34.65 -10.13 67.22
C SER A 398 36.02 -9.54 66.83
N GLN A 399 36.03 -8.29 66.35
CA GLN A 399 37.24 -7.54 65.96
C GLN A 399 37.70 -6.53 67.03
N ALA A 400 37.10 -6.54 68.23
CA ALA A 400 37.35 -5.56 69.29
C ALA A 400 38.03 -6.15 70.54
N THR A 401 39.11 -5.52 70.99
CA THR A 401 39.89 -5.97 72.16
C THR A 401 39.63 -5.05 73.34
N LEU A 402 38.60 -5.36 74.14
CA LEU A 402 38.04 -4.47 75.17
C LEU A 402 38.98 -4.15 76.34
N ASN A 403 40.06 -4.93 76.53
CA ASN A 403 41.06 -4.74 77.58
C ASN A 403 42.32 -3.98 77.12
N GLN A 404 42.36 -3.49 75.88
CA GLN A 404 43.48 -2.70 75.36
C GLN A 404 42.96 -1.36 74.78
N PRO A 405 43.57 -0.21 75.12
CA PRO A 405 43.21 1.05 74.49
C PRO A 405 43.47 1.04 72.98
N GLY A 406 42.48 1.44 72.19
CA GLY A 406 42.52 1.31 70.73
C GLY A 406 41.22 1.73 70.06
N ARG A 407 41.19 1.73 68.71
CA ARG A 407 39.98 1.93 67.91
C ARG A 407 39.70 0.68 67.09
N TYR A 408 38.54 0.08 67.31
CA TYR A 408 38.16 -1.21 66.75
C TYR A 408 36.91 -1.07 65.88
N PRO A 409 36.84 -1.71 64.70
CA PRO A 409 35.63 -1.75 63.90
C PRO A 409 34.59 -2.66 64.55
N VAL A 410 33.34 -2.23 64.56
CA VAL A 410 32.19 -2.97 65.08
C VAL A 410 31.08 -2.96 64.04
N THR A 411 30.45 -4.12 63.83
CA THR A 411 29.35 -4.24 62.85
C THR A 411 28.03 -4.37 63.57
N LEU A 412 27.16 -3.37 63.38
CA LEU A 412 25.75 -3.43 63.79
C LEU A 412 24.96 -4.17 62.71
N THR A 413 24.12 -5.12 63.09
CA THR A 413 23.29 -5.90 62.15
C THR A 413 21.87 -6.14 62.69
N THR A 414 20.92 -6.41 61.79
CA THR A 414 19.54 -6.74 62.13
C THR A 414 19.12 -8.07 61.52
N ARG A 415 18.03 -8.67 62.03
CA ARG A 415 17.53 -9.98 61.57
C ARG A 415 17.01 -9.97 60.12
N ASP A 416 16.60 -8.82 59.60
CA ASP A 416 16.19 -8.62 58.20
C ASP A 416 17.37 -8.30 57.25
N GLY A 417 18.61 -8.29 57.76
CA GLY A 417 19.84 -8.21 56.97
C GLY A 417 20.39 -6.80 56.74
N GLN A 418 19.88 -5.78 57.43
CA GLN A 418 20.52 -4.46 57.44
C GLN A 418 21.85 -4.53 58.19
N SER A 419 22.84 -3.73 57.77
CA SER A 419 24.18 -3.71 58.37
C SER A 419 24.79 -2.32 58.34
N LYS A 420 25.50 -1.95 59.41
CA LYS A 420 26.20 -0.66 59.54
C LYS A 420 27.49 -0.83 60.33
N ALA A 421 28.60 -0.38 59.76
CA ALA A 421 29.88 -0.26 60.48
C ALA A 421 29.90 0.99 61.37
N VAL A 422 30.42 0.84 62.59
CA VAL A 422 30.70 1.91 63.56
C VAL A 422 32.05 1.62 64.23
N THR A 423 32.66 2.61 64.87
CA THR A 423 33.91 2.43 65.62
C THR A 423 33.66 2.35 67.11
N LEU A 424 34.26 1.37 67.79
CA LEU A 424 34.42 1.37 69.23
C LEU A 424 35.80 1.93 69.59
N THR A 425 35.85 2.98 70.40
CA THR A 425 37.10 3.52 70.95
C THR A 425 37.26 3.09 72.40
N VAL A 426 38.24 2.25 72.70
CA VAL A 426 38.60 1.86 74.06
C VAL A 426 39.67 2.83 74.56
N LYS A 427 39.45 3.46 75.72
CA LYS A 427 40.38 4.38 76.38
C LYS A 427 41.00 3.76 77.63
N ALA A 428 42.18 4.23 78.02
CA ALA A 428 42.64 4.05 79.39
C ALA A 428 41.84 4.97 80.34
N ALA A 429 41.68 4.56 81.60
CA ALA A 429 41.25 5.45 82.68
C ALA A 429 42.44 6.37 83.05
N ASP A 430 42.29 7.68 83.28
CA ASP A 430 41.08 8.53 83.22
C ASP A 430 41.49 9.98 82.80
N GLU A 431 40.65 10.98 83.07
CA GLU A 431 40.84 12.44 82.99
C GLU A 431 40.34 13.21 81.72
N SER A 432 39.06 13.61 81.80
CA SER A 432 38.57 15.00 81.61
C SER A 432 38.52 15.74 80.24
N SER A 433 37.36 16.42 80.04
CA SER A 433 37.17 17.74 79.37
C SER A 433 36.96 17.89 77.83
N SER A 434 35.90 18.66 77.49
CA SER A 434 35.64 19.68 76.43
C SER A 434 36.31 19.65 75.02
N SER A 435 35.69 20.18 73.92
CA SER A 435 34.30 20.62 73.62
C SER A 435 34.11 21.01 72.12
N SER A 436 32.85 21.22 71.70
CA SER A 436 32.38 22.31 70.78
C SER A 436 32.90 22.48 69.32
N SER A 437 32.01 22.19 68.33
CA SER A 437 31.44 23.10 67.28
C SER A 437 32.33 23.91 66.29
N SER A 438 31.92 24.33 65.06
CA SER A 438 30.75 24.11 64.17
C SER A 438 30.92 24.84 62.80
N SER A 439 30.01 24.62 61.82
CA SER A 439 29.56 25.58 60.75
C SER A 439 30.57 26.08 59.66
N SER A 440 30.22 26.53 58.43
CA SER A 440 28.98 26.52 57.59
C SER A 440 29.18 27.15 56.18
N ILE A 441 28.39 26.75 55.14
CA ILE A 441 27.73 27.58 54.06
C ILE A 441 28.62 28.44 53.08
N ALA A 442 28.32 28.71 51.78
CA ALA A 442 27.55 28.08 50.66
C ALA A 442 27.69 28.92 49.33
N THR A 443 27.03 28.49 48.22
CA THR A 443 26.49 29.30 47.04
C THR A 443 27.45 30.01 46.03
N SER A 444 27.13 30.34 44.75
CA SER A 444 26.22 29.79 43.67
C SER A 444 26.29 30.62 42.32
N HIS A 445 25.56 30.20 41.24
CA HIS A 445 25.18 30.89 39.96
C HIS A 445 26.16 30.91 38.73
N SER A 446 25.79 31.19 37.44
CA SER A 446 24.59 30.88 36.57
C SER A 446 24.78 31.34 35.06
N SER A 447 23.80 31.06 34.14
CA SER A 447 23.52 31.69 32.78
C SER A 447 24.38 31.30 31.52
N SER A 448 24.02 31.53 30.22
CA SER A 448 22.75 31.57 29.40
C SER A 448 23.05 31.63 27.84
N THR A 449 22.06 31.50 26.89
CA THR A 449 22.30 31.28 25.41
C THR A 449 21.20 31.77 24.39
N PRO A 450 21.54 32.27 23.16
CA PRO A 450 20.55 32.44 22.03
C PRO A 450 21.00 32.46 20.50
N ILE A 451 20.09 32.04 19.57
CA ILE A 451 19.64 32.70 18.26
C ILE A 451 20.28 32.52 16.81
N SER A 452 19.39 32.60 15.77
CA SER A 452 19.56 32.86 14.27
C SER A 452 19.72 31.66 13.27
N SER A 453 19.53 31.69 11.92
CA SER A 453 19.18 32.70 10.85
C SER A 453 18.45 32.08 9.59
N SER A 454 18.37 32.71 8.37
CA SER A 454 17.51 32.26 7.20
C SER A 454 17.83 32.78 5.75
N ASN A 455 17.15 32.24 4.68
CA ASN A 455 17.02 32.68 3.23
C ASN A 455 16.00 31.76 2.44
N SER A 456 15.55 31.83 1.15
CA SER A 456 15.65 32.69 -0.10
C SER A 456 14.48 32.38 -1.13
N ASP A 457 14.40 32.98 -2.36
CA ASP A 457 13.31 32.79 -3.39
C ASP A 457 13.73 32.91 -4.91
N ASP A 458 12.88 32.46 -5.88
CA ASP A 458 12.78 32.93 -7.31
C ASP A 458 11.50 32.41 -8.08
N SER A 459 11.04 33.10 -9.13
CA SER A 459 9.67 33.10 -9.70
C SER A 459 9.46 32.45 -11.11
N LEU A 460 8.24 32.54 -11.67
CA LEU A 460 7.82 32.60 -13.11
C LEU A 460 6.29 32.86 -13.16
N SER A 461 5.83 33.61 -14.16
CA SER A 461 4.43 34.05 -14.38
C SER A 461 3.37 32.93 -14.50
N SER A 462 2.08 33.33 -14.40
CA SER A 462 0.95 32.47 -13.99
C SER A 462 -0.21 32.34 -14.99
N GLY A 463 -0.32 33.22 -15.99
CA GLY A 463 -1.57 33.40 -16.76
C GLY A 463 -2.03 32.24 -17.65
N ASP A 464 -1.11 31.52 -18.30
CA ASP A 464 -1.39 30.56 -19.40
C ASP A 464 -2.14 29.26 -18.96
N LEU A 465 -2.35 29.10 -17.65
CA LEU A 465 -2.81 27.86 -17.03
C LEU A 465 -4.29 27.86 -16.62
N ILE A 466 -5.00 28.98 -16.75
CA ILE A 466 -6.26 29.23 -16.03
C ILE A 466 -7.45 28.45 -16.63
N SER A 467 -7.67 28.50 -17.95
CA SER A 467 -8.76 27.81 -18.66
C SER A 467 -8.45 26.35 -19.02
N GLY A 468 -9.49 25.54 -19.25
CA GLY A 468 -9.43 24.18 -19.80
C GLY A 468 -10.67 23.86 -20.65
N GLY A 469 -10.69 22.68 -21.28
CA GLY A 469 -11.62 22.33 -22.37
C GLY A 469 -10.89 22.19 -23.71
N ASP A 470 -11.35 21.24 -24.54
CA ASP A 470 -10.90 20.75 -25.88
C ASP A 470 -9.40 20.53 -26.12
N THR A 471 -8.57 21.46 -25.69
CA THR A 471 -7.11 21.41 -25.66
C THR A 471 -6.55 20.43 -24.62
N ASP A 472 -7.35 19.86 -23.72
CA ASP A 472 -6.91 18.92 -22.69
C ASP A 472 -6.74 17.48 -23.23
N LEU A 473 -5.77 16.75 -22.70
CA LEU A 473 -5.34 15.44 -23.21
C LEU A 473 -6.13 14.30 -22.55
N ALA A 474 -6.71 13.40 -23.35
CA ALA A 474 -7.30 12.17 -22.82
C ALA A 474 -6.19 11.21 -22.33
N VAL A 475 -6.08 11.05 -21.02
CA VAL A 475 -5.16 10.14 -20.33
C VAL A 475 -5.83 9.63 -19.06
N PHE A 476 -5.67 8.34 -18.81
CA PHE A 476 -6.33 7.63 -17.72
C PHE A 476 -5.34 7.27 -16.59
N LYS A 477 -5.89 6.91 -15.42
CA LYS A 477 -5.15 6.38 -14.25
C LYS A 477 -4.19 5.28 -14.71
N GLY A 478 -2.96 5.33 -14.22
CA GLY A 478 -1.85 4.43 -14.58
C GLY A 478 -1.08 4.76 -15.87
N GLN A 479 -1.63 5.52 -16.81
CA GLN A 479 -0.91 5.81 -18.07
C GLN A 479 0.25 6.80 -17.86
N ALA A 480 1.34 6.61 -18.61
CA ALA A 480 2.49 7.51 -18.58
C ALA A 480 2.38 8.65 -19.62
N VAL A 481 2.73 9.87 -19.22
CA VAL A 481 2.88 11.08 -20.06
C VAL A 481 4.30 11.64 -19.98
N TYR A 482 4.67 12.52 -20.92
CA TYR A 482 5.87 13.35 -20.80
C TYR A 482 5.58 14.81 -21.20
N ALA A 483 6.39 15.73 -20.67
CA ALA A 483 6.27 17.16 -20.99
C ALA A 483 6.87 17.49 -22.38
N THR A 484 6.10 18.20 -23.21
CA THR A 484 6.54 18.73 -24.51
C THR A 484 7.14 20.14 -24.40
N LYS A 485 6.62 20.94 -23.46
CA LYS A 485 7.10 22.26 -23.02
C LYS A 485 7.78 22.14 -21.64
N ALA A 486 8.18 23.27 -21.05
CA ALA A 486 8.49 23.32 -19.62
C ALA A 486 7.21 23.14 -18.78
N VAL A 487 7.32 22.51 -17.61
CA VAL A 487 6.19 22.29 -16.68
C VAL A 487 6.64 22.43 -15.22
N ARG A 488 5.67 22.63 -14.32
CA ARG A 488 5.84 22.64 -12.86
C ARG A 488 4.99 21.52 -12.25
N LEU A 489 5.50 20.86 -11.21
CA LEU A 489 4.74 19.93 -10.38
C LEU A 489 4.29 20.67 -9.12
N TYR A 490 2.98 20.73 -8.89
CA TYR A 490 2.38 21.47 -7.78
C TYR A 490 1.84 20.55 -6.69
N GLN A 491 1.73 21.03 -5.45
CA GLN A 491 1.09 20.28 -4.36
C GLN A 491 -0.44 20.16 -4.52
N ARG A 492 -1.09 21.15 -5.15
CA ARG A 492 -2.55 21.21 -5.35
C ARG A 492 -2.89 21.61 -6.80
N PRO A 493 -4.05 21.22 -7.34
CA PRO A 493 -4.44 21.46 -8.75
C PRO A 493 -4.68 22.95 -9.09
N THR A 494 -4.76 23.82 -8.09
CA THR A 494 -4.96 25.27 -8.20
C THR A 494 -3.70 26.06 -8.58
N PHE A 495 -2.53 25.42 -8.62
CA PHE A 495 -1.31 25.95 -9.26
C PHE A 495 -0.75 27.26 -8.71
N LYS A 496 -0.92 27.54 -7.41
CA LYS A 496 -0.26 28.70 -6.77
C LYS A 496 1.27 28.55 -6.82
N ALA A 497 2.00 29.65 -6.99
CA ALA A 497 3.47 29.63 -7.08
C ALA A 497 4.14 29.02 -5.84
N SER A 498 3.62 29.33 -4.65
CA SER A 498 4.05 28.77 -3.35
C SER A 498 3.79 27.25 -3.18
N GLN A 499 3.13 26.59 -4.15
CA GLN A 499 2.84 25.16 -4.12
C GLN A 499 3.77 24.34 -5.04
N VAL A 500 4.77 24.95 -5.67
CA VAL A 500 5.66 24.26 -6.64
C VAL A 500 6.64 23.32 -5.92
N ARG A 501 6.44 22.01 -6.08
CA ARG A 501 7.28 20.93 -5.51
C ARG A 501 8.49 20.54 -6.38
N ALA A 502 8.44 20.86 -7.68
CA ALA A 502 9.53 20.71 -8.65
C ALA A 502 9.26 21.54 -9.93
N ARG A 503 10.34 21.94 -10.62
CA ARG A 503 10.32 22.65 -11.91
C ARG A 503 11.05 21.81 -12.96
N TYR A 504 10.51 21.74 -14.18
CA TYR A 504 11.03 20.91 -15.26
C TYR A 504 11.21 21.74 -16.53
N ALA A 505 12.45 21.90 -16.97
CA ALA A 505 12.78 22.62 -18.20
C ALA A 505 12.26 21.90 -19.46
N LYS A 506 12.08 22.66 -20.56
CA LYS A 506 11.81 22.12 -21.90
C LYS A 506 12.99 21.25 -22.34
N GLN A 507 12.71 20.00 -22.76
CA GLN A 507 13.75 19.02 -23.08
C GLN A 507 13.62 18.44 -24.50
N SER A 508 14.76 18.02 -25.06
CA SER A 508 14.82 17.28 -26.32
C SER A 508 14.14 15.92 -26.19
N ARG A 509 13.62 15.36 -27.30
CA ARG A 509 12.62 14.27 -27.25
C ARG A 509 13.03 13.04 -26.43
N THR A 510 14.31 12.64 -26.45
CA THR A 510 14.86 11.54 -25.65
C THR A 510 15.02 11.88 -24.17
N LYS A 511 15.26 13.16 -23.82
CA LYS A 511 15.49 13.66 -22.46
C LYS A 511 14.23 14.16 -21.74
N ARG A 512 13.04 14.13 -22.38
CA ARG A 512 11.80 14.67 -21.80
C ARG A 512 11.39 14.00 -20.48
N PRO A 513 10.98 14.77 -19.45
CA PRO A 513 10.59 14.23 -18.16
C PRO A 513 9.28 13.44 -18.29
N MET A 514 9.27 12.23 -17.75
CA MET A 514 8.14 11.32 -17.72
C MET A 514 7.42 11.35 -16.37
N PHE A 515 6.10 11.14 -16.43
CA PHE A 515 5.21 11.11 -15.27
C PHE A 515 4.20 9.98 -15.48
N VAL A 516 3.89 9.22 -14.42
CA VAL A 516 2.73 8.31 -14.42
C VAL A 516 1.54 9.07 -13.84
N VAL A 517 0.42 9.09 -14.56
CA VAL A 517 -0.85 9.61 -14.06
C VAL A 517 -1.38 8.64 -13.01
N ILE A 518 -1.64 9.12 -11.80
CA ILE A 518 -2.20 8.34 -10.67
C ILE A 518 -3.60 8.83 -10.28
N GLY A 519 -4.15 9.78 -11.04
CA GLY A 519 -5.48 10.34 -10.87
C GLY A 519 -5.61 11.68 -11.59
N SER A 520 -6.75 12.33 -11.46
CA SER A 520 -7.05 13.64 -12.05
C SER A 520 -7.77 14.55 -11.05
N ALA A 521 -7.71 15.85 -11.32
CA ALA A 521 -8.44 16.88 -10.58
C ALA A 521 -8.67 18.10 -11.49
N HIS A 522 -9.40 19.10 -11.01
CA HIS A 522 -9.65 20.34 -11.74
C HIS A 522 -9.16 21.56 -10.95
N SER A 523 -8.88 22.67 -11.66
CA SER A 523 -8.67 23.98 -11.04
C SER A 523 -10.01 24.56 -10.53
N LYS A 524 -9.97 25.68 -9.78
CA LYS A 524 -11.18 26.46 -9.44
C LYS A 524 -11.98 26.94 -10.68
N HIS A 525 -11.34 26.95 -11.86
CA HIS A 525 -11.92 27.34 -13.14
C HIS A 525 -12.07 26.13 -14.08
N HIS A 526 -12.38 24.95 -13.51
CA HIS A 526 -12.68 23.71 -14.24
C HIS A 526 -11.61 23.23 -15.25
N ALA A 527 -10.36 23.66 -15.11
CA ALA A 527 -9.27 23.24 -16.02
C ALA A 527 -8.62 21.94 -15.55
N LEU A 528 -8.54 20.92 -16.42
CA LEU A 528 -8.07 19.58 -16.07
C LEU A 528 -6.60 19.56 -15.63
N ARG A 529 -6.31 18.69 -14.66
CA ARG A 529 -5.00 18.45 -14.05
C ARG A 529 -4.78 16.95 -13.88
N PHE A 530 -3.58 16.47 -14.16
CA PHE A 530 -3.17 15.12 -13.79
C PHE A 530 -2.51 15.14 -12.41
N LYS A 531 -3.02 14.33 -11.46
CA LYS A 531 -2.27 13.90 -10.27
C LYS A 531 -1.26 12.89 -10.77
N VAL A 532 0.03 13.12 -10.56
CA VAL A 532 1.13 12.32 -11.14
C VAL A 532 2.19 11.93 -10.12
N ARG A 533 2.89 10.84 -10.44
CA ARG A 533 4.18 10.43 -9.85
C ARG A 533 5.29 10.65 -10.88
N ASP A 534 6.38 11.31 -10.49
CA ASP A 534 7.60 11.42 -11.29
C ASP A 534 8.30 10.05 -11.43
N VAL A 535 8.62 9.64 -12.66
CA VAL A 535 9.29 8.35 -12.96
C VAL A 535 10.63 8.54 -13.69
N ASN A 536 11.30 9.67 -13.46
CA ASN A 536 12.64 9.96 -13.97
C ASN A 536 13.69 9.49 -12.96
N HIS A 537 13.88 8.18 -12.82
CA HIS A 537 14.65 7.52 -11.76
C HIS A 537 16.08 8.05 -11.51
N HIS A 538 16.70 8.74 -12.47
CA HIS A 538 18.03 9.38 -12.32
C HIS A 538 17.97 10.86 -11.89
N SER A 539 16.83 11.34 -11.38
CA SER A 539 16.59 12.72 -10.97
C SER A 539 16.34 12.84 -9.46
N LYS A 540 16.78 13.95 -8.85
CA LYS A 540 16.39 14.37 -7.48
C LYS A 540 14.87 14.63 -7.31
N THR A 541 14.09 14.50 -8.39
CA THR A 541 12.62 14.59 -8.39
C THR A 541 11.92 13.24 -8.51
N ALA A 542 12.63 12.13 -8.71
CA ALA A 542 12.04 10.80 -8.86
C ALA A 542 11.10 10.46 -7.68
N GLY A 543 9.97 9.80 -7.98
CA GLY A 543 8.96 9.43 -7.00
C GLY A 543 8.07 10.57 -6.49
N LYS A 544 8.45 11.86 -6.67
CA LYS A 544 7.65 13.00 -6.19
C LYS A 544 6.22 12.96 -6.77
N VAL A 545 5.25 13.17 -5.89
CA VAL A 545 3.81 13.24 -6.22
C VAL A 545 3.29 14.68 -6.15
N GLY A 546 2.45 15.04 -7.11
CA GLY A 546 1.79 16.34 -7.21
C GLY A 546 0.93 16.43 -8.47
N TYR A 547 0.62 17.64 -8.92
CA TYR A 547 -0.25 17.94 -10.06
C TYR A 547 0.52 18.61 -11.20
N ILE A 548 0.24 18.19 -12.45
CA ILE A 548 0.71 18.83 -13.69
C ILE A 548 -0.47 19.16 -14.63
N THR A 549 -0.25 20.06 -15.59
CA THR A 549 -1.27 20.48 -16.56
C THR A 549 -1.67 19.33 -17.48
N ALA A 550 -2.94 19.22 -17.82
CA ALA A 550 -3.44 18.22 -18.76
C ALA A 550 -3.44 18.69 -20.23
N LYS A 551 -3.18 19.99 -20.51
CA LYS A 551 -3.22 20.56 -21.86
C LYS A 551 -2.28 19.81 -22.83
N LYS A 552 -2.83 19.32 -23.96
CA LYS A 552 -2.14 18.66 -25.09
C LYS A 552 -0.91 19.43 -25.59
N ALA A 553 -0.92 20.76 -25.46
CA ALA A 553 0.19 21.64 -25.83
C ALA A 553 1.42 21.53 -24.90
N TYR A 554 1.24 21.03 -23.67
CA TYR A 554 2.25 20.92 -22.63
C TYR A 554 2.66 19.47 -22.29
N VAL A 555 1.76 18.50 -22.48
CA VAL A 555 1.99 17.08 -22.19
C VAL A 555 1.41 16.17 -23.28
N THR A 556 1.96 14.96 -23.45
CA THR A 556 1.41 13.90 -24.31
C THR A 556 1.76 12.50 -23.77
N ASN A 557 0.94 11.48 -24.06
CA ASN A 557 1.17 10.09 -23.63
C ASN A 557 2.56 9.61 -24.07
N VAL A 558 3.28 8.86 -23.24
CA VAL A 558 4.60 8.28 -23.55
C VAL A 558 4.51 7.30 -24.71
N TYR A 559 3.47 6.48 -24.74
CA TYR A 559 3.28 5.43 -25.72
C TYR A 559 2.38 5.92 -26.89
N TYR A 560 2.66 5.47 -28.11
CA TYR A 560 1.75 5.72 -29.24
C TYR A 560 0.38 5.03 -29.01
N GLN A 561 -0.70 5.65 -29.50
CA GLN A 561 -2.09 5.18 -29.30
C GLN A 561 -2.75 4.67 -30.60
N ARG A 562 -2.03 4.67 -31.73
CA ARG A 562 -2.47 4.11 -33.01
C ARG A 562 -1.31 3.45 -33.75
N THR A 563 -1.60 2.52 -34.66
CA THR A 563 -0.63 1.91 -35.57
C THR A 563 0.00 2.97 -36.49
N TYR A 564 1.31 2.85 -36.75
CA TYR A 564 2.02 3.57 -37.81
C TYR A 564 2.93 2.57 -38.51
N THR A 565 2.81 2.43 -39.84
CA THR A 565 3.45 1.34 -40.62
C THR A 565 4.98 1.40 -40.65
N ARG A 566 5.59 2.57 -40.40
CA ARG A 566 7.04 2.76 -40.29
C ARG A 566 7.41 3.57 -39.04
N VAL A 567 8.35 3.06 -38.25
CA VAL A 567 8.93 3.78 -37.10
C VAL A 567 10.46 3.66 -37.07
N THR A 568 11.14 4.76 -36.83
CA THR A 568 12.60 4.84 -36.72
C THR A 568 13.03 4.80 -35.25
N VAL A 569 14.08 4.02 -34.95
CA VAL A 569 14.69 3.94 -33.62
C VAL A 569 15.47 5.23 -33.32
N ILE A 570 15.14 5.92 -32.22
CA ILE A 570 15.80 7.17 -31.81
C ILE A 570 16.56 7.07 -30.48
N ASN A 571 16.38 5.99 -29.71
CA ASN A 571 17.18 5.76 -28.50
C ASN A 571 18.68 5.63 -28.85
N PRO A 572 19.61 6.33 -28.18
CA PRO A 572 21.05 6.14 -28.37
C PRO A 572 21.51 4.68 -28.22
N GLN A 573 20.96 3.95 -27.26
CA GLN A 573 21.26 2.53 -27.00
C GLN A 573 20.47 1.55 -27.90
N GLY A 574 19.80 2.03 -28.95
CA GLY A 574 18.90 1.20 -29.79
C GLY A 574 17.66 0.69 -29.05
N VAL A 575 16.93 -0.26 -29.63
CA VAL A 575 15.82 -0.98 -28.99
C VAL A 575 15.87 -2.47 -29.35
N ASN A 576 15.26 -3.33 -28.53
CA ASN A 576 15.20 -4.76 -28.82
C ASN A 576 13.82 -5.18 -29.35
N GLY A 577 13.80 -6.26 -30.11
CA GLY A 577 12.63 -7.04 -30.50
C GLY A 577 12.49 -8.31 -29.67
N TYR A 578 11.25 -8.72 -29.44
CA TYR A 578 10.85 -9.75 -28.49
C TYR A 578 9.76 -10.67 -29.09
N PRO A 579 9.62 -11.93 -28.66
CA PRO A 579 8.56 -12.83 -29.12
C PRO A 579 7.21 -12.53 -28.45
N THR A 580 7.18 -11.88 -27.29
CA THR A 580 5.95 -11.61 -26.51
C THR A 580 5.61 -10.12 -26.40
N ARG A 581 4.31 -9.80 -26.23
CA ARG A 581 3.85 -8.45 -25.88
C ARG A 581 4.37 -7.95 -24.53
N LYS A 582 4.72 -8.89 -23.63
CA LYS A 582 5.35 -8.63 -22.32
C LYS A 582 6.73 -7.98 -22.46
N LEU A 583 7.40 -8.13 -23.62
CA LEU A 583 8.79 -7.74 -23.88
C LEU A 583 9.81 -8.51 -23.00
N THR A 584 9.52 -9.79 -22.78
CA THR A 584 10.46 -10.79 -22.21
C THR A 584 11.15 -11.56 -23.34
N GLY A 585 12.36 -12.09 -23.10
CA GLY A 585 13.16 -12.81 -24.11
C GLY A 585 13.63 -11.94 -25.29
N LYS A 586 14.77 -11.26 -25.17
CA LYS A 586 15.32 -10.42 -26.25
C LYS A 586 15.75 -11.33 -27.43
N THR A 587 15.15 -11.18 -28.62
CA THR A 587 15.47 -12.02 -29.81
C THR A 587 16.13 -11.28 -30.97
N ARG A 588 16.15 -9.93 -30.95
CA ARG A 588 16.88 -9.12 -31.94
C ARG A 588 17.19 -7.74 -31.40
N HIS A 589 18.35 -7.18 -31.75
CA HIS A 589 18.67 -5.78 -31.50
C HIS A 589 18.40 -4.92 -32.76
N TYR A 590 17.96 -3.68 -32.54
CA TYR A 590 17.74 -2.67 -33.59
C TYR A 590 18.48 -1.38 -33.24
N ARG A 591 19.44 -0.98 -34.09
CA ARG A 591 20.34 0.16 -33.83
C ARG A 591 19.61 1.50 -34.04
N ARG A 592 20.12 2.58 -33.43
CA ARG A 592 19.64 3.95 -33.67
C ARG A 592 19.67 4.27 -35.17
N GLY A 593 18.65 4.97 -35.67
CA GLY A 593 18.47 5.29 -37.09
C GLY A 593 17.79 4.19 -37.91
N GLN A 594 17.75 2.94 -37.43
CA GLN A 594 17.07 1.86 -38.14
C GLN A 594 15.56 2.09 -38.19
N THR A 595 14.94 1.85 -39.35
CA THR A 595 13.49 1.94 -39.52
C THR A 595 12.85 0.55 -39.54
N LEU A 596 11.76 0.39 -38.80
CA LEU A 596 11.07 -0.87 -38.55
C LEU A 596 9.68 -0.82 -39.20
N ARG A 597 9.29 -1.91 -39.89
CA ARG A 597 7.95 -2.08 -40.49
C ARG A 597 6.99 -2.70 -39.48
N VAL A 598 5.86 -2.04 -39.23
CA VAL A 598 4.85 -2.43 -38.24
C VAL A 598 3.64 -3.05 -38.93
N LYS A 599 3.12 -4.17 -38.39
CA LYS A 599 1.85 -4.82 -38.78
C LYS A 599 0.67 -4.24 -37.99
N ARG A 600 0.71 -4.31 -36.65
CA ARG A 600 -0.32 -3.75 -35.75
C ARG A 600 0.28 -3.11 -34.49
N LEU A 601 -0.49 -2.25 -33.84
CA LEU A 601 -0.30 -1.90 -32.43
C LEU A 601 -1.11 -2.87 -31.55
N VAL A 602 -0.60 -3.19 -30.36
CA VAL A 602 -1.37 -3.86 -29.29
C VAL A 602 -1.16 -3.13 -27.97
N ARG A 603 -2.04 -3.37 -26.99
CA ARG A 603 -1.81 -2.96 -25.60
C ARG A 603 -1.19 -4.10 -24.79
N TYR A 604 -0.65 -3.74 -23.63
CA TYR A 604 -0.27 -4.65 -22.56
C TYR A 604 -0.26 -3.85 -21.26
N HIS A 605 -1.28 -4.09 -20.43
CA HIS A 605 -1.73 -3.19 -19.36
C HIS A 605 -1.76 -1.72 -19.85
N LEU A 606 -1.32 -0.79 -19.01
CA LEU A 606 -1.30 0.67 -19.17
C LEU A 606 -0.36 1.20 -20.30
N THR A 607 0.14 0.32 -21.16
CA THR A 607 1.19 0.63 -22.16
C THR A 607 0.91 -0.05 -23.50
N THR A 608 1.61 0.35 -24.57
CA THR A 608 1.38 -0.23 -25.92
C THR A 608 2.67 -0.79 -26.54
N ARG A 609 2.53 -1.66 -27.54
CA ARG A 609 3.59 -2.35 -28.29
C ARG A 609 3.30 -2.27 -29.79
N TYR A 610 4.34 -2.27 -30.61
CA TYR A 610 4.19 -2.52 -32.04
C TYR A 610 4.56 -3.96 -32.34
N VAL A 611 3.68 -4.67 -33.03
CA VAL A 611 3.97 -5.95 -33.69
C VAL A 611 4.58 -5.62 -35.03
N LEU A 612 5.83 -6.03 -35.26
CA LEU A 612 6.52 -5.86 -36.53
C LEU A 612 5.99 -6.84 -37.58
N THR A 613 6.28 -6.59 -38.86
CA THR A 613 5.88 -7.50 -39.96
C THR A 613 6.53 -8.88 -39.88
N ASN A 614 7.51 -9.08 -39.00
CA ASN A 614 8.17 -10.36 -38.72
C ASN A 614 7.75 -10.96 -37.35
N GLY A 615 6.55 -10.64 -36.87
CA GLY A 615 5.95 -11.14 -35.62
C GLY A 615 6.51 -10.53 -34.33
N ARG A 616 7.75 -10.03 -34.32
CA ARG A 616 8.39 -9.52 -33.10
C ARG A 616 7.71 -8.26 -32.57
N TYR A 617 7.60 -8.17 -31.25
CA TYR A 617 7.11 -7.02 -30.52
C TYR A 617 8.26 -6.02 -30.24
N VAL A 618 7.98 -4.72 -30.35
CA VAL A 618 8.87 -3.63 -29.92
C VAL A 618 8.10 -2.57 -29.13
N THR A 619 8.83 -1.75 -28.36
CA THR A 619 8.25 -0.63 -27.60
C THR A 619 7.70 0.47 -28.52
N THR A 620 6.54 1.05 -28.15
CA THR A 620 5.96 2.24 -28.78
C THR A 620 6.36 3.54 -28.07
N ASN A 621 7.24 3.47 -27.07
CA ASN A 621 7.64 4.63 -26.27
C ASN A 621 8.22 5.72 -27.20
N LYS A 622 7.56 6.87 -27.26
CA LYS A 622 7.90 8.01 -28.13
C LYS A 622 9.28 8.59 -27.84
N LYS A 623 9.90 8.32 -26.68
CA LYS A 623 11.31 8.69 -26.38
C LYS A 623 12.31 7.73 -27.03
N LEU A 624 11.90 6.50 -27.35
CA LEU A 624 12.76 5.43 -27.89
C LEU A 624 12.55 5.19 -29.39
N VAL A 625 11.33 5.40 -29.90
CA VAL A 625 10.97 5.35 -31.32
C VAL A 625 10.24 6.61 -31.79
N LYS A 626 10.41 6.97 -33.07
CA LYS A 626 9.76 8.11 -33.74
C LYS A 626 9.15 7.64 -35.07
N VAL A 627 7.89 7.98 -35.32
CA VAL A 627 7.27 7.79 -36.65
C VAL A 627 7.99 8.65 -37.69
N GLN A 628 8.19 8.09 -38.88
CA GLN A 628 8.40 8.92 -40.05
C GLN A 628 7.05 9.58 -40.37
N GLN A 629 7.03 10.91 -40.52
CA GLN A 629 5.92 11.57 -41.17
C GLN A 629 6.20 11.48 -42.67
N ASN A 630 5.22 11.04 -43.46
CA ASN A 630 5.28 11.29 -44.89
C ASN A 630 5.22 12.81 -45.07
N SER A 631 6.27 13.40 -45.61
CA SER A 631 6.20 14.77 -46.11
C SER A 631 5.24 14.76 -47.29
N VAL A 632 4.05 15.33 -47.12
CA VAL A 632 3.28 15.80 -48.27
C VAL A 632 4.04 17.02 -48.78
N GLN A 633 4.95 16.81 -49.72
CA GLN A 633 5.40 17.90 -50.57
C GLN A 633 4.18 18.35 -51.35
N GLN A 634 3.72 19.58 -51.09
CA GLN A 634 2.82 20.25 -52.02
C GLN A 634 3.59 20.37 -53.33
N SER A 635 3.11 19.71 -54.38
CA SER A 635 3.63 19.89 -55.73
C SER A 635 3.22 21.27 -56.22
N THR A 636 4.05 22.28 -55.98
CA THR A 636 3.99 23.55 -56.69
C THR A 636 4.34 23.30 -58.15
N GLN A 637 3.36 22.83 -58.92
CA GLN A 637 3.38 22.95 -60.37
C GLN A 637 3.39 24.45 -60.70
N HIS A 638 4.57 24.98 -61.01
CA HIS A 638 4.65 26.23 -61.74
C HIS A 638 4.01 25.99 -63.11
N SER A 639 2.81 26.52 -63.31
CA SER A 639 2.19 26.57 -64.63
C SER A 639 3.05 27.46 -65.53
N ALA A 640 3.76 26.84 -66.48
CA ALA A 640 4.51 27.56 -67.49
C ALA A 640 3.52 28.09 -68.54
N ALA A 641 3.25 29.40 -68.49
CA ALA A 641 2.33 30.05 -69.43
C ALA A 641 2.90 29.99 -70.86
N VAL A 642 2.34 29.12 -71.71
CA VAL A 642 2.68 29.06 -73.13
C VAL A 642 2.20 30.33 -73.81
N THR A 643 3.14 31.20 -74.16
CA THR A 643 2.85 32.42 -74.91
C THR A 643 2.83 32.12 -76.40
N THR A 644 1.65 31.83 -76.94
CA THR A 644 1.46 31.58 -78.37
C THR A 644 1.68 32.87 -79.16
N ARG A 645 2.83 33.01 -79.82
CA ARG A 645 3.07 34.07 -80.80
C ARG A 645 2.47 33.69 -82.14
N THR A 646 1.35 34.31 -82.52
CA THR A 646 0.85 34.30 -83.90
C THR A 646 1.84 35.06 -84.79
N ILE A 647 2.20 34.48 -85.94
CA ILE A 647 2.98 35.15 -86.99
C ILE A 647 2.29 34.92 -88.32
N LYS A 648 1.73 36.02 -88.88
CA LYS A 648 0.96 36.11 -90.12
C LYS A 648 -0.30 35.23 -90.14
#